data_AF-A1U887-F1
#
_entry.id   AF-A1U887-F1
#
_cell.length_a   1.000
_cell.length_b   1.000
_cell.length_c   1.000
_cell.angle_alpha   90.00
_cell.angle_beta   90.00
_cell.angle_gamma   90.00
#
_symmetry.space_group_name_H-M   'P 1'
#
loop_
_entity.id
_entity.type
_entity.pdbx_description
1 polymer ?
#
loop_
_entity_poly.entity_id
_entity_poly.type
_entity_poly.pdbx_seq_one_letter_code
_entity_poly.pdbx_strand_id
1 'polypeptide(L)'
;MDFAKALKDVFSPSGNARQREGTAESPAQIEHKSKAKPLSTLEAKRMYGRPSSFVQKLPWYEFQTDSKTVLLDDGKSVGAVFDIMPIATEGRSYNWLQNRRDMIQDALQDCFEELTSGPWIIQQYTYDDDDMESYIAALREYPKHYCKGSEFTQDWLEKMEAHLRGICKEGGLFEDKEVLDAPWSGKIRRIKMVVYRRLPAKWKSYAGMTPEEELNDTIEKLEASFRDAGITLVRNDGKTYYEWLLKWFNPRPELTGGNRRKFVELASYPGEEALPYGDDFAESLFFSMPRSDADSQTWWFDGLPHRCIRVHKIRRTPKIGQIAGEVSAVTPDGLTTGKASCMMDKMPPGTVMATTIIITPQDEVQNHINRIQDKSKGESVDATMARGDCETAKALMGNKHKLYRAMMCVYIRGENLRDLRKKSNAVSTILLTNQLSPVREEDESLGLDAYVYNLPMVYEPGMDANFKATRPVWSQHLANLSSVFGRHRGTGNPGQTQYNRGGEPVSFDPFNGADRKKNAHGLILGPTGAGKSAHITNMAGQIMALLRPRLFIVEAGNSFGLLGDYFASKGLSVNKVQLKPGAGVCLPPFVDADKLLQTNKEDLLGSRIVSDSSLVGEEDLAAHIPEKIRSDGVMKSFHELNEAEQKQVRAKAAMDVLAEMMMAEDTAADDDGDDQRDIMGEMEIIATLMITGGEEEEAKKLSRADRRMIRDAIFNGARKAEQAGRRTMTSDVADGFRMINEDKDYPEHRRMRAFEMGESLRMFCDGFEGEVFNTDGEAWPDTDVTIVDLATFAREGYNAQLAIAYTSIMMRINNLAEKHQHDERPIVMLTDEGHIITTNPLLAPFVVKVVKMWRKLGAWWWVATQNMADFPSSAKKMLNMIEWWICLVMPQDEIEDIARFKNLTEEQKQLMLSARKEPKKYTEGVVLSENMEALFRNVPPSLYLSLAGTEKDEKTERARYMKQFGITEVEAAEYVGKMIDYYRGIAEKPADPVPNRERKTAAEATLERLEKMHADQGQDAVAKEVLETLRADVAAEKETAL
;
A
#
# COMPACT_ATOMS: atom_id res chain seq x y z
N MET A 1 -20.62 -23.84 9.74
CA MET A 1 -20.52 -22.70 10.68
C MET A 1 -20.42 -21.43 9.83
N ASP A 2 -20.98 -20.33 10.30
CA ASP A 2 -21.10 -19.05 9.56
C ASP A 2 -19.74 -18.40 9.30
N PHE A 3 -19.47 -17.87 8.10
CA PHE A 3 -18.19 -17.22 7.77
C PHE A 3 -17.93 -16.00 8.67
N ALA A 4 -18.93 -15.12 8.84
CA ALA A 4 -18.82 -13.99 9.74
C ALA A 4 -18.66 -14.44 11.21
N LYS A 5 -19.37 -15.48 11.66
CA LYS A 5 -19.22 -16.02 13.02
C LYS A 5 -17.84 -16.64 13.24
N ALA A 6 -17.25 -17.24 12.21
CA ALA A 6 -15.91 -17.83 12.28
C ALA A 6 -14.79 -16.77 12.34
N LEU A 7 -15.11 -15.47 12.18
CA LEU A 7 -14.21 -14.34 12.48
C LEU A 7 -14.24 -13.96 13.97
N LYS A 8 -15.33 -14.25 14.68
CA LYS A 8 -15.46 -13.95 16.11
C LYS A 8 -14.34 -14.59 16.92
N ASP A 9 -13.99 -15.84 16.65
CA ASP A 9 -12.95 -16.57 17.39
C ASP A 9 -11.53 -16.04 17.09
N VAL A 10 -11.37 -15.27 16.01
CA VAL A 10 -10.10 -14.65 15.60
C VAL A 10 -9.90 -13.28 16.26
N PHE A 11 -10.98 -12.52 16.44
CA PHE A 11 -10.96 -11.15 16.98
C PHE A 11 -11.42 -11.04 18.43
N SER A 12 -11.84 -12.15 19.05
CA SER A 12 -12.12 -12.20 20.48
C SER A 12 -10.81 -12.13 21.27
N PRO A 13 -10.65 -11.18 22.20
CA PRO A 13 -9.52 -11.17 23.12
C PRO A 13 -9.44 -12.52 23.86
N SER A 14 -8.23 -12.98 24.18
CA SER A 14 -8.04 -14.07 25.14
C SER A 14 -8.84 -13.72 26.40
N GLY A 15 -9.84 -14.55 26.70
CA GLY A 15 -10.90 -14.26 27.65
C GLY A 15 -10.35 -14.00 29.05
N ASN A 16 -10.23 -12.72 29.42
CA ASN A 16 -10.15 -12.29 30.81
C ASN A 16 -10.84 -10.92 31.04
N ALA A 17 -11.80 -10.58 30.17
CA ALA A 17 -12.73 -9.49 30.42
C ALA A 17 -14.04 -10.08 30.97
N ARG A 18 -14.06 -10.45 32.26
CA ARG A 18 -15.33 -10.59 32.97
C ARG A 18 -15.93 -9.18 33.07
N GLN A 19 -17.04 -8.96 32.39
CA GLN A 19 -17.99 -7.90 32.72
C GLN A 19 -18.22 -7.93 34.24
N ARG A 20 -17.76 -6.89 34.93
CA ARG A 20 -18.19 -6.61 36.29
C ARG A 20 -19.24 -5.52 36.19
N GLU A 21 -20.48 -5.93 36.35
CA GLU A 21 -21.56 -5.04 36.74
C GLU A 21 -21.12 -4.26 37.99
N GLY A 22 -21.30 -2.95 37.95
CA GLY A 22 -20.97 -2.04 39.04
C GLY A 22 -21.71 -2.46 40.30
N THR A 23 -20.96 -2.97 41.27
CA THR A 23 -21.41 -3.01 42.65
C THR A 23 -21.03 -1.66 43.25
N ALA A 24 -22.05 -0.89 43.61
CA ALA A 24 -21.89 0.37 44.33
C ALA A 24 -21.05 0.11 45.59
N GLU A 25 -19.89 0.76 45.67
CA GLU A 25 -19.06 0.74 46.87
C GLU A 25 -19.83 1.44 48.00
N SER A 26 -19.85 0.79 49.16
CA SER A 26 -20.44 1.32 50.40
C SER A 26 -19.71 2.59 50.84
N PRO A 27 -20.38 3.55 51.51
CA PRO A 27 -19.75 4.75 52.01
C PRO A 27 -18.62 4.40 52.98
N ALA A 28 -17.41 4.89 52.68
CA ALA A 28 -16.24 4.76 53.52
C ALA A 28 -16.55 5.25 54.95
N GLN A 29 -16.18 4.44 55.94
CA GLN A 29 -16.24 4.76 57.35
C GLN A 29 -15.43 6.04 57.62
N ILE A 30 -16.08 7.01 58.26
CA ILE A 30 -15.49 8.27 58.66
C ILE A 30 -14.45 8.00 59.75
N GLU A 31 -13.17 8.07 59.38
CA GLU A 31 -12.07 8.14 60.36
C GLU A 31 -12.19 9.44 61.16
N HIS A 32 -12.14 9.31 62.49
CA HIS A 32 -12.10 10.43 63.42
C HIS A 32 -10.90 11.34 63.11
N LYS A 33 -11.17 12.55 62.60
CA LYS A 33 -10.18 13.63 62.42
C LYS A 33 -9.45 13.89 63.75
N SER A 34 -8.15 13.61 63.76
CA SER A 34 -7.25 14.14 64.79
C SER A 34 -7.26 15.67 64.72
N LYS A 35 -7.15 16.33 65.89
CA LYS A 35 -7.12 17.80 65.98
C LYS A 35 -6.02 18.35 65.06
N ALA A 36 -6.42 19.22 64.11
CA ALA A 36 -5.51 19.86 63.17
C ALA A 36 -4.39 20.58 63.94
N LYS A 37 -3.13 20.21 63.64
CA LYS A 37 -1.96 20.92 64.15
C LYS A 37 -1.93 22.32 63.53
N PRO A 38 -1.54 23.37 64.27
CA PRO A 38 -1.28 24.68 63.70
C PRO A 38 -0.23 24.57 62.60
N LEU A 39 -0.40 25.34 61.52
CA LEU A 39 0.61 25.47 60.48
C LEU A 39 1.93 25.92 61.11
N SER A 40 3.01 25.22 60.78
CA SER A 40 4.35 25.67 61.14
C SER A 40 4.65 27.02 60.48
N THR A 41 5.57 27.80 61.06
CA THR A 41 6.00 29.08 60.49
C THR A 41 6.54 28.94 59.05
N LEU A 42 7.07 27.77 58.69
CA LEU A 42 7.51 27.45 57.32
C LEU A 42 6.32 27.23 56.38
N GLU A 43 5.30 26.49 56.80
CA GLU A 43 4.06 26.27 56.03
C GLU A 43 3.26 27.56 55.87
N ALA A 44 3.17 28.37 56.93
CA ALA A 44 2.58 29.70 56.87
C ALA A 44 3.35 30.64 55.93
N LYS A 45 4.70 30.61 55.92
CA LYS A 45 5.52 31.36 54.94
C LYS A 45 5.30 30.87 53.50
N ARG A 46 5.12 29.56 53.28
CA ARG A 46 4.81 29.00 51.96
C ARG A 46 3.45 29.47 51.44
N MET A 47 2.48 29.79 52.31
CA MET A 47 1.21 30.38 51.89
C MET A 47 1.37 31.78 51.28
N TYR A 48 2.42 32.52 51.67
CA TYR A 48 2.75 33.83 51.08
C TYR A 48 3.67 33.73 49.85
N GLY A 49 4.18 32.54 49.53
CA GLY A 49 4.99 32.28 48.35
C GLY A 49 4.15 31.76 47.18
N ARG A 50 4.52 32.07 45.94
CA ARG A 50 3.92 31.43 44.76
C ARG A 50 4.26 29.92 44.80
N PRO A 51 3.29 29.00 44.68
CA PRO A 51 3.58 27.58 44.65
C PRO A 51 4.49 27.25 43.46
N SER A 52 5.36 26.26 43.63
CA SER A 52 6.24 25.78 42.54
C SER A 52 5.39 25.31 41.38
N SER A 53 5.50 25.97 40.22
CA SER A 53 4.78 25.59 39.01
C SER A 53 5.59 24.58 38.19
N PHE A 54 4.92 23.61 37.56
CA PHE A 54 5.55 22.76 36.55
C PHE A 54 5.98 23.60 35.34
N VAL A 55 5.16 24.56 34.93
CA VAL A 55 5.39 25.41 33.75
C VAL A 55 6.67 26.22 33.87
N GLN A 56 7.02 26.69 35.07
CA GLN A 56 8.27 27.42 35.35
C GLN A 56 9.54 26.58 35.15
N LYS A 57 9.42 25.27 34.90
CA LYS A 57 10.54 24.38 34.60
C LYS A 57 10.73 24.17 33.10
N LEU A 58 9.83 24.71 32.27
CA LEU A 58 9.83 24.54 30.83
C LEU A 58 10.48 25.76 30.18
N PRO A 59 11.39 25.57 29.22
CA PRO A 59 12.23 26.65 28.72
C PRO A 59 11.67 27.32 27.47
N TRP A 60 10.45 26.98 27.01
CA TRP A 60 9.93 27.44 25.73
C TRP A 60 9.29 28.82 25.90
N TYR A 61 9.97 29.86 25.42
CA TYR A 61 9.51 31.24 25.57
C TYR A 61 8.56 31.60 24.42
N GLU A 62 9.03 31.51 23.18
CA GLU A 62 8.25 31.80 21.97
C GLU A 62 8.71 30.95 20.78
N PHE A 63 7.84 30.79 19.78
CA PHE A 63 8.22 30.28 18.46
C PHE A 63 8.49 31.45 17.51
N GLN A 64 9.69 31.49 16.94
CA GLN A 64 10.15 32.52 16.00
C GLN A 64 9.93 32.02 14.57
N THR A 65 8.97 32.59 13.85
CA THR A 65 8.53 32.08 12.55
C THR A 65 9.51 32.33 11.41
N ASP A 66 10.15 33.50 11.37
CA ASP A 66 11.10 33.85 10.32
C ASP A 66 12.29 32.89 10.28
N SER A 67 12.84 32.57 11.46
CA SER A 67 13.97 31.64 11.63
C SER A 67 13.53 30.18 11.82
N LYS A 68 12.23 29.93 12.03
CA LYS A 68 11.62 28.63 12.39
C LYS A 68 12.28 28.00 13.62
N THR A 69 12.57 28.80 14.63
CA THR A 69 13.25 28.39 15.87
C THR A 69 12.38 28.60 17.09
N VAL A 70 12.65 27.85 18.16
CA VAL A 70 12.05 28.06 19.48
C VAL A 70 13.05 28.85 20.31
N LEU A 71 12.69 30.06 20.74
CA LEU A 71 13.49 30.86 21.66
C LEU A 71 13.33 30.30 23.07
N LEU A 72 14.45 30.20 23.78
CA LEU A 72 14.49 29.68 25.15
C LEU A 72 14.41 30.79 26.20
N ASP A 73 14.07 30.40 27.42
CA ASP A 73 13.89 31.24 28.62
C ASP A 73 15.09 32.12 29.02
N ASP A 74 16.27 31.90 28.45
CA ASP A 74 17.44 32.78 28.63
C ASP A 74 17.45 33.98 27.66
N GLY A 75 16.45 34.09 26.78
CA GLY A 75 16.25 35.18 25.82
C GLY A 75 17.29 35.23 24.70
N LYS A 76 18.06 34.17 24.49
CA LYS A 76 19.13 34.12 23.46
C LYS A 76 19.36 32.75 22.84
N SER A 77 19.16 31.67 23.59
CA SER A 77 19.38 30.32 23.09
C SER A 77 18.18 29.89 22.28
N VAL A 78 18.42 29.13 21.21
CA VAL A 78 17.38 28.69 20.29
C VAL A 78 17.48 27.20 20.02
N GLY A 79 16.34 26.60 19.67
CA GLY A 79 16.23 25.20 19.26
C GLY A 79 15.38 25.02 18.01
N ALA A 80 15.57 23.88 17.35
CA ALA A 80 14.81 23.49 16.16
C ALA A 80 14.15 22.13 16.37
N VAL A 81 12.96 21.93 15.79
CA VAL A 81 12.18 20.69 15.89
C VAL A 81 11.85 20.17 14.50
N PHE A 82 11.93 18.86 14.33
CA PHE A 82 11.70 18.18 13.06
C PHE A 82 10.86 16.93 13.24
N ASP A 83 10.03 16.62 12.25
CA ASP A 83 9.59 15.25 11.99
C ASP A 83 10.62 14.53 11.12
N ILE A 84 10.89 13.27 11.43
CA ILE A 84 11.75 12.41 10.62
C ILE A 84 10.87 11.47 9.79
N MET A 85 11.09 11.44 8.47
CA MET A 85 10.68 10.30 7.65
C MET A 85 11.77 9.24 7.70
N PRO A 86 11.50 8.08 8.33
CA PRO A 86 12.55 7.11 8.61
C PRO A 86 12.94 6.30 7.37
N ILE A 87 14.13 5.71 7.42
CA ILE A 87 14.59 4.72 6.45
C ILE A 87 13.91 3.38 6.72
N ALA A 88 13.26 2.81 5.71
CA ALA A 88 12.65 1.48 5.76
C ALA A 88 13.71 0.37 5.92
N THR A 89 13.54 -0.50 6.92
CA THR A 89 14.47 -1.62 7.18
C THR A 89 13.93 -2.98 6.72
N GLU A 90 12.68 -3.06 6.26
CA GLU A 90 12.06 -4.32 5.83
C GLU A 90 12.82 -4.96 4.66
N GLY A 91 13.12 -6.26 4.77
CA GLY A 91 13.80 -7.04 3.72
C GLY A 91 15.23 -6.59 3.37
N ARG A 92 15.81 -5.64 4.12
CA ARG A 92 17.17 -5.14 3.85
C ARG A 92 18.23 -6.09 4.41
N SER A 93 19.32 -6.26 3.64
CA SER A 93 20.47 -7.05 4.07
C SER A 93 21.22 -6.38 5.22
N TYR A 94 21.90 -7.17 6.06
CA TYR A 94 22.67 -6.63 7.18
C TYR A 94 23.75 -5.63 6.71
N ASN A 95 24.42 -5.91 5.59
CA ASN A 95 25.44 -5.02 5.02
C ASN A 95 24.85 -3.68 4.60
N TRP A 96 23.65 -3.67 3.99
CA TRP A 96 22.97 -2.44 3.65
C TRP A 96 22.62 -1.62 4.90
N LEU A 97 22.08 -2.27 5.93
CA LEU A 97 21.77 -1.63 7.21
C LEU A 97 23.03 -1.07 7.88
N GLN A 98 24.14 -1.81 7.82
CA GLN A 98 25.44 -1.40 8.34
C GLN A 98 25.94 -0.13 7.64
N ASN A 99 25.91 -0.11 6.31
CA ASN A 99 26.32 1.07 5.53
C ASN A 99 25.48 2.29 5.89
N ARG A 100 24.14 2.15 5.97
CA ARG A 100 23.25 3.26 6.37
C ARG A 100 23.53 3.73 7.80
N ARG A 101 23.77 2.79 8.72
CA ARG A 101 24.16 3.09 10.10
C ARG A 101 25.46 3.87 10.18
N ASP A 102 26.46 3.49 9.39
CA ASP A 102 27.75 4.19 9.34
C ASP A 102 27.56 5.63 8.83
N MET A 103 26.75 5.85 7.81
CA MET A 103 26.39 7.21 7.35
C MET A 103 25.70 8.05 8.43
N ILE A 104 24.78 7.45 9.20
CA ILE A 104 24.11 8.13 10.32
C ILE A 104 25.12 8.45 11.44
N GLN A 105 26.04 7.52 11.73
CA GLN A 105 27.10 7.74 12.69
C GLN A 105 27.97 8.92 12.25
N ASP A 106 28.42 8.94 10.99
CA ASP A 106 29.26 10.01 10.44
C ASP A 106 28.53 11.37 10.47
N ALA A 107 27.24 11.40 10.11
CA ALA A 107 26.42 12.60 10.21
C ALA A 107 26.38 13.17 11.64
N LEU A 108 26.19 12.32 12.65
CA LEU A 108 26.21 12.73 14.07
C LEU A 108 27.59 13.19 14.52
N GLN A 109 28.67 12.67 13.93
CA GLN A 109 30.04 12.99 14.32
C GLN A 109 30.60 14.25 13.64
N ASP A 110 30.17 14.54 12.40
CA ASP A 110 30.84 15.50 11.53
C ASP A 110 30.03 16.78 11.32
N CYS A 111 28.70 16.76 11.52
CA CYS A 111 27.86 17.96 11.37
C CYS A 111 27.96 18.93 12.54
N PHE A 112 28.34 18.46 13.73
CA PHE A 112 28.31 19.24 14.97
C PHE A 112 29.71 19.52 15.49
N GLU A 113 29.99 20.78 15.79
CA GLU A 113 31.24 21.17 16.43
C GLU A 113 31.29 20.67 17.89
N GLU A 114 32.47 20.20 18.31
CA GLU A 114 32.71 19.73 19.66
C GLU A 114 33.07 20.90 20.58
N LEU A 115 32.09 21.36 21.37
CA LEU A 115 32.24 22.52 22.24
C LEU A 115 32.28 22.11 23.73
N THR A 116 33.29 22.56 24.46
CA THR A 116 33.40 22.38 25.93
C THR A 116 32.28 23.11 26.70
N SER A 117 31.87 24.29 26.23
CA SER A 117 30.85 25.11 26.88
C SER A 117 29.68 25.31 25.93
N GLY A 118 28.48 24.95 26.38
CA GLY A 118 27.27 24.98 25.55
C GLY A 118 27.32 23.98 24.39
N PRO A 119 27.53 22.67 24.65
CA PRO A 119 27.60 21.66 23.60
C PRO A 119 26.26 21.53 22.86
N TRP A 120 26.31 21.03 21.63
CA TRP A 120 25.13 20.65 20.87
C TRP A 120 24.41 19.46 21.52
N ILE A 121 23.09 19.57 21.59
CA ILE A 121 22.22 18.54 22.15
C ILE A 121 21.21 18.13 21.09
N ILE A 122 21.11 16.82 20.88
CA ILE A 122 20.18 16.20 19.95
C ILE A 122 19.23 15.33 20.78
N GLN A 123 17.93 15.56 20.68
CA GLN A 123 16.92 14.73 21.32
C GLN A 123 16.06 14.06 20.26
N GLN A 124 15.80 12.77 20.43
CA GLN A 124 14.91 12.00 19.59
C GLN A 124 13.74 11.50 20.44
N TYR A 125 12.53 11.63 19.93
CA TYR A 125 11.31 11.14 20.57
C TYR A 125 10.55 10.25 19.60
N THR A 126 10.22 9.04 20.05
CA THR A 126 9.53 8.04 19.23
C THR A 126 8.31 7.55 19.95
N TYR A 127 7.16 7.64 19.29
CA TYR A 127 5.88 7.21 19.83
C TYR A 127 4.93 6.80 18.71
N ASP A 128 3.98 5.95 19.05
CA ASP A 128 2.91 5.56 18.16
C ASP A 128 1.69 6.48 18.43
N ASP A 129 1.29 7.23 17.41
CA ASP A 129 0.13 8.12 17.42
C ASP A 129 -1.09 7.33 16.94
N ASP A 130 -2.13 7.26 17.79
CA ASP A 130 -3.39 6.56 17.52
C ASP A 130 -4.39 7.44 16.74
N ASP A 131 -3.91 8.55 16.19
CA ASP A 131 -4.68 9.57 15.51
C ASP A 131 -4.31 9.67 14.01
N MET A 132 -5.22 9.21 13.14
CA MET A 132 -5.04 9.24 11.68
C MET A 132 -5.68 10.45 10.99
N GLU A 133 -6.16 11.46 11.72
CA GLU A 133 -6.94 12.57 11.13
C GLU A 133 -6.16 13.34 10.06
N SER A 134 -4.85 13.54 10.22
CA SER A 134 -4.03 14.18 9.18
C SER A 134 -4.04 13.39 7.87
N TYR A 135 -4.06 12.05 7.95
CA TYR A 135 -4.14 11.18 6.78
C TYR A 135 -5.55 11.15 6.19
N ILE A 136 -6.59 11.11 7.03
CA ILE A 136 -8.00 11.16 6.62
C ILE A 136 -8.29 12.48 5.89
N ALA A 137 -7.78 13.61 6.38
CA ALA A 137 -7.90 14.91 5.74
C ALA A 137 -7.26 14.91 4.34
N ALA A 138 -6.02 14.42 4.23
CA ALA A 138 -5.33 14.29 2.94
C ALA A 138 -6.11 13.37 1.98
N LEU A 139 -6.66 12.26 2.46
CA LEU A 139 -7.46 11.33 1.67
C LEU A 139 -8.77 11.97 1.16
N ARG A 140 -9.44 12.80 1.97
CA ARG A 140 -10.66 13.52 1.57
C ARG A 140 -10.41 14.59 0.51
N GLU A 141 -9.22 15.19 0.50
CA GLU A 141 -8.84 16.21 -0.48
C GLU A 141 -8.37 15.62 -1.81
N TYR A 142 -7.83 14.39 -1.78
CA TYR A 142 -7.19 13.70 -2.89
C TYR A 142 -8.04 13.39 -4.14
N PRO A 143 -9.36 13.10 -4.07
CA PRO A 143 -10.14 12.73 -5.24
C PRO A 143 -10.03 13.78 -6.35
N LYS A 144 -9.98 13.33 -7.61
CA LYS A 144 -10.02 14.23 -8.77
C LYS A 144 -11.26 15.11 -8.72
N HIS A 145 -11.16 16.31 -9.29
CA HIS A 145 -12.21 17.32 -9.16
C HIS A 145 -13.59 16.82 -9.64
N TYR A 146 -13.63 15.95 -10.66
CA TYR A 146 -14.85 15.32 -11.19
C TYR A 146 -15.37 14.13 -10.38
N CYS A 147 -14.60 13.62 -9.41
CA CYS A 147 -15.04 12.60 -8.45
C CYS A 147 -15.72 13.22 -7.22
N LYS A 148 -15.32 14.45 -6.86
CA LYS A 148 -15.80 15.15 -5.66
C LYS A 148 -17.31 15.36 -5.73
N GLY A 149 -18.01 14.98 -4.66
CA GLY A 149 -19.47 15.11 -4.56
C GLY A 149 -20.27 13.98 -5.20
N SER A 150 -19.64 13.01 -5.87
CA SER A 150 -20.35 11.80 -6.32
C SER A 150 -20.80 10.94 -5.13
N GLU A 151 -21.96 10.28 -5.25
CA GLU A 151 -22.50 9.41 -4.21
C GLU A 151 -21.49 8.31 -3.83
N PHE A 152 -20.92 7.63 -4.83
CA PHE A 152 -19.92 6.59 -4.61
C PHE A 152 -18.66 7.09 -3.90
N THR A 153 -18.09 8.24 -4.31
CA THR A 153 -16.89 8.80 -3.66
C THR A 153 -17.16 9.16 -2.20
N GLN A 154 -18.30 9.77 -1.88
CA GLN A 154 -18.64 10.11 -0.49
C GLN A 154 -18.86 8.86 0.36
N ASP A 155 -19.64 7.91 -0.15
CA ASP A 155 -19.91 6.63 0.50
C ASP A 155 -18.62 5.84 0.80
N TRP A 156 -17.65 5.86 -0.14
CA TRP A 156 -16.34 5.25 0.05
C TRP A 156 -15.50 5.98 1.09
N LEU A 157 -15.40 7.32 1.01
CA LEU A 157 -14.63 8.14 1.95
C LEU A 157 -15.13 7.95 3.38
N GLU A 158 -16.45 7.91 3.59
CA GLU A 158 -17.06 7.65 4.90
C GLU A 158 -16.70 6.26 5.45
N LYS A 159 -16.77 5.22 4.61
CA LYS A 159 -16.40 3.85 5.01
C LYS A 159 -14.91 3.72 5.31
N MET A 160 -14.06 4.36 4.51
CA MET A 160 -12.62 4.39 4.75
C MET A 160 -12.28 5.14 6.03
N GLU A 161 -12.91 6.28 6.29
CA GLU A 161 -12.74 7.04 7.53
C GLU A 161 -13.16 6.22 8.75
N ALA A 162 -14.33 5.59 8.69
CA ALA A 162 -14.81 4.70 9.75
C ALA A 162 -13.84 3.52 9.98
N HIS A 163 -13.31 2.94 8.90
CA HIS A 163 -12.32 1.88 8.96
C HIS A 163 -11.00 2.36 9.60
N LEU A 164 -10.41 3.46 9.13
CA LEU A 164 -9.16 4.03 9.64
C LEU A 164 -9.26 4.38 11.13
N ARG A 165 -10.38 4.97 11.55
CA ARG A 165 -10.65 5.23 12.98
C ARG A 165 -10.84 3.92 13.76
N GLY A 166 -11.56 2.97 13.19
CA GLY A 166 -11.86 1.67 13.81
C GLY A 166 -10.64 0.81 14.09
N ILE A 167 -9.66 0.80 13.17
CA ILE A 167 -8.43 0.01 13.35
C ILE A 167 -7.47 0.62 14.39
N CYS A 168 -7.64 1.90 14.75
CA CYS A 168 -6.86 2.60 15.77
C CYS A 168 -7.34 2.31 17.21
N LYS A 169 -8.29 1.40 17.42
CA LYS A 169 -8.84 1.09 18.75
C LYS A 169 -7.77 0.56 19.70
N GLU A 170 -7.96 0.85 20.99
CA GLU A 170 -7.08 0.36 22.05
C GLU A 170 -7.07 -1.18 22.12
N GLY A 171 -5.88 -1.77 22.30
CA GLY A 171 -5.69 -3.22 22.37
C GLY A 171 -5.49 -3.93 21.03
N GLY A 172 -5.58 -3.22 19.90
CA GLY A 172 -5.35 -3.80 18.57
C GLY A 172 -6.59 -4.38 17.91
N LEU A 173 -6.59 -4.40 16.57
CA LEU A 173 -7.61 -5.06 15.75
C LEU A 173 -7.54 -6.59 15.89
N PHE A 174 -6.32 -7.15 15.87
CA PHE A 174 -6.05 -8.57 16.04
C PHE A 174 -4.64 -8.79 16.61
N GLU A 175 -4.38 -9.98 17.15
CA GLU A 175 -3.04 -10.42 17.53
C GLU A 175 -2.32 -11.01 16.31
N ASP A 176 -1.17 -10.47 15.91
CA ASP A 176 -0.34 -11.02 14.83
C ASP A 176 0.65 -12.02 15.44
N LYS A 177 0.44 -13.31 15.16
CA LYS A 177 1.27 -14.41 15.70
C LYS A 177 2.34 -14.88 14.72
N GLU A 178 2.12 -14.61 13.43
CA GLU A 178 2.98 -15.08 12.34
C GLU A 178 4.26 -14.24 12.25
N VAL A 179 4.18 -12.91 12.43
CA VAL A 179 5.32 -12.01 12.22
C VAL A 179 5.69 -11.22 13.46
N LEU A 180 4.77 -10.40 13.98
CA LEU A 180 5.08 -9.41 15.02
C LEU A 180 5.17 -10.01 16.42
N ASP A 181 4.35 -11.04 16.68
CA ASP A 181 4.11 -11.60 18.01
C ASP A 181 3.59 -10.51 18.98
N ALA A 182 2.66 -9.69 18.48
CA ALA A 182 2.10 -8.52 19.17
C ALA A 182 0.72 -8.15 18.61
N PRO A 183 -0.08 -7.36 19.36
CA PRO A 183 -1.32 -6.78 18.83
C PRO A 183 -1.04 -5.81 17.68
N TRP A 184 -1.76 -5.97 16.57
CA TRP A 184 -1.71 -5.06 15.43
C TRP A 184 -2.86 -4.05 15.51
N SER A 185 -2.56 -2.76 15.35
CA SER A 185 -3.53 -1.65 15.30
C SER A 185 -3.08 -0.67 14.23
N GLY A 186 -4.04 0.06 13.64
CA GLY A 186 -3.72 1.26 12.88
C GLY A 186 -3.09 2.31 13.79
N LYS A 187 -1.98 2.90 13.36
CA LYS A 187 -1.27 3.99 14.07
C LYS A 187 -0.29 4.67 13.14
N ILE A 188 0.23 5.83 13.51
CA ILE A 188 1.32 6.51 12.80
C ILE A 188 2.52 6.57 13.72
N ARG A 189 3.67 6.02 13.32
CA ARG A 189 4.89 6.14 14.12
C ARG A 189 5.47 7.53 13.90
N ARG A 190 5.45 8.34 14.96
CA ARG A 190 6.00 9.69 14.96
C ARG A 190 7.40 9.65 15.54
N ILE A 191 8.33 10.27 14.82
CA ILE A 191 9.72 10.43 15.26
C ILE A 191 10.02 11.92 15.20
N LYS A 192 10.23 12.53 16.38
CA LYS A 192 10.64 13.92 16.50
C LYS A 192 12.13 14.00 16.75
N MET A 193 12.79 14.95 16.10
CA MET A 193 14.17 15.33 16.41
C MET A 193 14.19 16.78 16.89
N VAL A 194 14.93 17.03 17.96
CA VAL A 194 15.13 18.36 18.52
C VAL A 194 16.63 18.62 18.58
N VAL A 195 17.07 19.73 18.00
CA VAL A 195 18.47 20.16 18.02
C VAL A 195 18.55 21.53 18.67
N TYR A 196 19.34 21.66 19.72
CA TYR A 196 19.51 22.93 20.43
C TYR A 196 20.86 22.95 21.17
N ARG A 197 21.18 24.11 21.75
CA ARG A 197 22.23 24.24 22.75
C ARG A 197 21.94 25.42 23.68
N ARG A 198 22.45 25.36 24.91
CA ARG A 198 22.40 26.48 25.87
C ARG A 198 23.65 27.34 25.74
N LEU A 199 23.47 28.59 25.32
CA LEU A 199 24.58 29.50 25.10
C LEU A 199 25.18 29.99 26.43
N PRO A 200 26.52 29.95 26.60
CA PRO A 200 27.15 30.46 27.81
C PRO A 200 26.91 31.96 28.00
N ALA A 201 27.01 32.44 29.24
CA ALA A 201 26.79 33.86 29.57
C ALA A 201 27.70 34.82 28.79
N LYS A 202 28.92 34.39 28.44
CA LYS A 202 29.90 35.16 27.65
C LYS A 202 30.02 34.66 26.21
N TRP A 203 28.94 34.09 25.67
CA TRP A 203 28.91 33.67 24.27
C TRP A 203 29.26 34.85 23.36
N LYS A 204 30.07 34.58 22.34
CA LYS A 204 30.43 35.55 21.32
C LYS A 204 29.99 34.97 19.99
N SER A 205 29.31 35.80 19.23
CA SER A 205 28.96 35.50 17.84
C SER A 205 30.22 35.15 17.04
N TYR A 206 30.17 34.02 16.34
CA TYR A 206 31.15 33.68 15.32
C TYR A 206 30.82 34.48 14.06
N ALA A 207 31.81 35.21 13.52
CA ALA A 207 31.67 35.99 12.28
C ALA A 207 30.49 36.99 12.22
N GLY A 208 29.86 37.34 13.35
CA GLY A 208 28.70 38.23 13.38
C GLY A 208 27.33 37.52 13.24
N MET A 209 27.32 36.18 13.16
CA MET A 209 26.08 35.38 13.12
C MET A 209 25.26 35.50 14.40
N THR A 210 23.95 35.51 14.23
CA THR A 210 22.95 35.31 15.29
C THR A 210 22.90 33.84 15.74
N PRO A 211 22.39 33.55 16.95
CA PRO A 211 22.14 32.18 17.39
C PRO A 211 21.28 31.36 16.42
N GLU A 212 20.28 31.99 15.81
CA GLU A 212 19.37 31.43 14.82
C GLU A 212 20.10 31.02 13.54
N GLU A 213 20.97 31.90 13.02
CA GLU A 213 21.79 31.61 11.84
C GLU A 213 22.75 30.45 12.09
N GLU A 214 23.45 30.42 13.23
CA GLU A 214 24.39 29.33 13.53
C GLU A 214 23.67 27.96 13.68
N LEU A 215 22.48 27.96 14.30
CA LEU A 215 21.65 26.77 14.40
C LEU A 215 21.20 26.29 13.01
N ASN A 216 20.72 27.21 12.16
CA ASN A 216 20.24 26.86 10.82
C ASN A 216 21.38 26.39 9.90
N ASP A 217 22.56 27.01 9.93
CA ASP A 217 23.76 26.55 9.20
C ASP A 217 24.16 25.12 9.59
N THR A 218 24.04 24.78 10.88
CA THR A 218 24.32 23.43 11.39
C THR A 218 23.28 22.43 10.90
N ILE A 219 22.01 22.85 10.87
CA ILE A 219 20.89 22.03 10.40
C ILE A 219 20.98 21.78 8.91
N GLU A 220 21.36 22.75 8.09
CA GLU A 220 21.53 22.57 6.64
C GLU A 220 22.58 21.49 6.33
N LYS A 221 23.69 21.47 7.09
CA LYS A 221 24.70 20.41 6.99
C LYS A 221 24.14 19.04 7.38
N LEU A 222 23.37 18.99 8.47
CA LEU A 222 22.72 17.78 8.93
C LEU A 222 21.72 17.26 7.88
N GLU A 223 20.88 18.14 7.33
CA GLU A 223 19.89 17.82 6.29
C GLU A 223 20.55 17.27 5.03
N ALA A 224 21.67 17.86 4.59
CA ALA A 224 22.44 17.35 3.46
C ALA A 224 22.98 15.93 3.74
N SER A 225 23.62 15.73 4.89
CA SER A 225 24.16 14.43 5.28
C SER A 225 23.08 13.36 5.46
N PHE A 226 21.94 13.73 6.05
CA PHE A 226 20.78 12.85 6.23
C PHE A 226 20.13 12.50 4.90
N ARG A 227 20.04 13.45 3.96
CA ARG A 227 19.52 13.20 2.62
C ARG A 227 20.35 12.16 1.87
N ASP A 228 21.68 12.24 1.96
CA ASP A 228 22.57 11.22 1.38
C ASP A 228 22.35 9.84 2.04
N ALA A 229 22.09 9.82 3.34
CA ALA A 229 21.72 8.61 4.08
C ALA A 229 20.30 8.11 3.75
N GLY A 230 19.48 8.85 3.00
CA GLY A 230 18.10 8.50 2.65
C GLY A 230 17.07 8.86 3.72
N ILE A 231 17.40 9.79 4.63
CA ILE A 231 16.52 10.32 5.68
C ILE A 231 16.03 11.69 5.25
N THR A 232 14.72 11.91 5.37
CA THR A 232 14.14 13.24 5.16
C THR A 232 13.78 13.87 6.50
N LEU A 233 14.30 15.08 6.74
CA LEU A 233 13.93 15.93 7.86
C LEU A 233 12.87 16.93 7.40
N VAL A 234 11.78 17.05 8.17
CA VAL A 234 10.70 18.01 7.93
C VAL A 234 10.67 19.00 9.10
N ARG A 235 11.18 20.21 8.89
CA ARG A 235 11.19 21.28 9.90
C ARG A 235 9.75 21.61 10.34
N ASN A 236 9.50 21.56 11.65
CA ASN A 236 8.20 21.88 12.22
C ASN A 236 8.00 23.40 12.33
N ASP A 237 6.75 23.83 12.14
CA ASP A 237 6.29 25.19 12.46
C ASP A 237 5.75 25.27 13.90
N GLY A 238 5.38 26.48 14.34
CA GLY A 238 4.86 26.73 15.69
C GLY A 238 3.62 25.90 16.00
N LYS A 239 2.70 25.76 15.03
CA LYS A 239 1.49 24.95 15.16
C LYS A 239 1.82 23.47 15.39
N THR A 240 2.67 22.88 14.56
CA THR A 240 3.03 21.46 14.66
C THR A 240 3.76 21.17 15.98
N TYR A 241 4.63 22.08 16.42
CA TYR A 241 5.31 21.95 17.70
C TYR A 241 4.34 22.06 18.89
N TYR A 242 3.45 23.05 18.85
CA TYR A 242 2.41 23.27 19.84
C TYR A 242 1.48 22.06 19.97
N GLU A 243 0.91 21.57 18.87
CA GLU A 243 -0.03 20.44 18.88
C GLU A 243 0.61 19.15 19.42
N TRP A 244 1.89 18.91 19.14
CA TRP A 244 2.62 17.75 19.69
C TRP A 244 2.66 17.79 21.22
N LEU A 245 3.05 18.93 21.80
CA LEU A 245 3.14 19.09 23.25
C LEU A 245 1.76 19.19 23.91
N LEU A 246 0.81 19.85 23.26
CA LEU A 246 -0.57 19.99 23.73
C LEU A 246 -1.20 18.60 23.94
N LYS A 247 -1.07 17.70 22.95
CA LYS A 247 -1.57 16.32 23.04
C LYS A 247 -0.89 15.50 24.15
N TRP A 248 0.37 15.81 24.48
CA TRP A 248 1.11 15.10 25.52
C TRP A 248 0.69 15.54 26.93
N PHE A 249 0.55 16.84 27.15
CA PHE A 249 0.21 17.41 28.46
C PHE A 249 -1.28 17.42 28.78
N ASN A 250 -2.14 17.22 27.78
CA ASN A 250 -3.59 17.12 27.95
C ASN A 250 -4.09 15.74 27.46
N PRO A 251 -3.69 14.64 28.13
CA PRO A 251 -4.03 13.29 27.68
C PRO A 251 -5.50 12.92 27.88
N ARG A 252 -6.26 13.64 28.73
CA ARG A 252 -7.68 13.40 29.00
C ARG A 252 -8.39 14.72 29.36
N PRO A 253 -8.51 15.65 28.40
CA PRO A 253 -8.95 17.01 28.67
C PRO A 253 -10.38 17.04 29.21
N GLU A 254 -10.59 17.62 30.39
CA GLU A 254 -11.91 17.68 31.03
C GLU A 254 -12.92 18.51 30.22
N LEU A 255 -12.44 19.56 29.55
CA LEU A 255 -13.25 20.49 28.73
C LEU A 255 -14.06 19.78 27.61
N THR A 256 -13.59 18.62 27.15
CA THR A 256 -14.25 17.85 26.09
C THR A 256 -14.67 16.46 26.55
N GLY A 257 -14.75 16.23 27.86
CA GLY A 257 -15.09 14.92 28.42
C GLY A 257 -14.08 13.83 28.06
N GLY A 258 -12.80 14.20 27.91
CA GLY A 258 -11.71 13.28 27.51
C GLY A 258 -11.54 13.11 26.00
N ASN A 259 -12.34 13.78 25.16
CA ASN A 259 -12.17 13.71 23.71
C ASN A 259 -10.99 14.59 23.25
N ARG A 260 -9.83 13.96 23.06
CA ARG A 260 -8.58 14.63 22.64
C ARG A 260 -8.72 15.37 21.31
N ARG A 261 -9.44 14.83 20.33
CA ARG A 261 -9.58 15.44 18.99
C ARG A 261 -10.32 16.78 19.05
N LYS A 262 -11.52 16.75 19.65
CA LYS A 262 -12.31 17.98 19.88
C LYS A 262 -11.54 19.01 20.70
N PHE A 263 -10.69 18.56 21.61
CA PHE A 263 -9.90 19.46 22.43
C PHE A 263 -8.81 20.17 21.62
N VAL A 264 -8.07 19.46 20.78
CA VAL A 264 -7.05 20.07 19.91
C VAL A 264 -7.66 21.09 18.94
N GLU A 265 -8.86 20.81 18.42
CA GLU A 265 -9.61 21.77 17.59
C GLU A 265 -10.02 23.04 18.37
N LEU A 266 -10.45 22.89 19.63
CA LEU A 266 -10.85 24.03 20.48
C LEU A 266 -9.66 24.84 20.99
N ALA A 267 -8.57 24.16 21.33
CA ALA A 267 -7.32 24.74 21.82
C ALA A 267 -6.33 24.98 20.66
N SER A 268 -6.82 25.19 19.45
CA SER A 268 -5.97 25.33 18.25
C SER A 268 -4.94 26.45 18.41
N TYR A 269 -3.75 26.26 17.85
CA TYR A 269 -2.69 27.27 17.85
C TYR A 269 -3.20 28.61 17.29
N PRO A 270 -3.22 29.70 18.08
CA PRO A 270 -3.59 31.01 17.57
C PRO A 270 -2.57 31.45 16.52
N GLY A 271 -3.03 31.94 15.38
CA GLY A 271 -2.13 32.53 14.37
C GLY A 271 -1.36 33.71 14.98
N GLU A 272 -0.16 34.00 14.46
CA GLU A 272 0.75 35.00 15.04
C GLU A 272 0.12 36.39 15.23
N GLU A 273 -0.68 36.85 14.26
CA GLU A 273 -1.37 38.14 14.34
C GLU A 273 -2.44 38.18 15.45
N ALA A 274 -2.84 37.02 15.96
CA ALA A 274 -3.85 36.86 16.99
C ALA A 274 -3.26 36.52 18.38
N LEU A 275 -1.92 36.46 18.50
CA LEU A 275 -1.28 36.21 19.79
C LEU A 275 -1.47 37.42 20.73
N PRO A 276 -1.96 37.21 21.97
CA PRO A 276 -2.12 38.30 22.92
C PRO A 276 -0.75 38.84 23.37
N TYR A 277 -0.70 40.13 23.71
CA TYR A 277 0.51 40.73 24.27
C TYR A 277 0.89 40.04 25.59
N GLY A 278 2.12 39.52 25.66
CA GLY A 278 2.62 38.77 26.82
C GLY A 278 2.22 37.29 26.83
N ASP A 279 1.88 36.72 25.67
CA ASP A 279 1.73 35.27 25.50
C ASP A 279 3.01 34.53 25.92
N ASP A 280 2.85 33.45 26.68
CA ASP A 280 3.93 32.56 27.08
C ASP A 280 3.62 31.19 26.47
N PHE A 281 4.50 30.75 25.57
CA PHE A 281 4.29 29.51 24.82
C PHE A 281 4.14 28.31 25.76
N ALA A 282 4.90 28.24 26.86
CA ALA A 282 4.81 27.15 27.80
C ALA A 282 3.49 27.19 28.60
N GLU A 283 3.00 28.37 29.00
CA GLU A 283 1.69 28.50 29.68
C GLU A 283 0.52 28.10 28.77
N SER A 284 0.60 28.39 27.46
CA SER A 284 -0.45 28.07 26.48
C SER A 284 -0.76 26.57 26.29
N LEU A 285 0.10 25.69 26.83
CA LEU A 285 -0.01 24.23 26.70
C LEU A 285 -0.84 23.58 27.83
N PHE A 286 -1.13 24.29 28.93
CA PHE A 286 -1.70 23.69 30.14
C PHE A 286 -3.11 24.22 30.44
N PHE A 287 -4.11 23.35 30.31
CA PHE A 287 -5.51 23.65 30.61
C PHE A 287 -5.97 23.09 31.97
N SER A 288 -5.14 22.23 32.57
CA SER A 288 -5.29 21.71 33.93
C SER A 288 -3.97 21.89 34.68
N MET A 289 -4.01 22.02 36.01
CA MET A 289 -2.79 22.17 36.81
C MET A 289 -2.12 20.81 37.01
N PRO A 290 -0.87 20.60 36.54
CA PRO A 290 -0.15 19.37 36.80
C PRO A 290 0.13 19.19 38.30
N ARG A 291 0.12 17.95 38.76
CA ARG A 291 0.45 17.59 40.14
C ARG A 291 1.62 16.61 40.16
N SER A 292 2.52 16.75 41.13
CA SER A 292 3.52 15.73 41.43
C SER A 292 3.21 15.00 42.73
N ASP A 293 3.72 13.77 42.83
CA ASP A 293 3.75 12.97 44.05
C ASP A 293 5.13 12.33 44.20
N ALA A 294 5.86 12.76 45.23
CA ALA A 294 7.23 12.33 45.49
C ALA A 294 7.30 10.89 46.02
N ASP A 295 6.29 10.43 46.75
CA ASP A 295 6.29 9.08 47.34
C ASP A 295 6.12 8.02 46.26
N SER A 296 5.28 8.29 45.26
CA SER A 296 5.08 7.42 44.10
C SER A 296 5.96 7.78 42.91
N GLN A 297 6.78 8.84 42.99
CA GLN A 297 7.61 9.35 41.90
C GLN A 297 6.81 9.56 40.60
N THR A 298 5.61 10.16 40.71
CA THR A 298 4.70 10.37 39.58
C THR A 298 4.38 11.84 39.33
N TRP A 299 4.19 12.16 38.05
CA TRP A 299 3.53 13.37 37.60
C TRP A 299 2.10 13.04 37.18
N TRP A 300 1.17 13.96 37.32
CA TRP A 300 -0.25 13.78 36.99
C TRP A 300 -0.69 14.88 36.05
N PHE A 301 -1.24 14.48 34.90
CA PHE A 301 -1.82 15.33 33.88
C PHE A 301 -3.23 14.83 33.60
N ASP A 302 -4.24 15.71 33.67
CA ASP A 302 -5.67 15.33 33.52
C ASP A 302 -6.12 14.13 34.36
N GLY A 303 -5.57 14.03 35.58
CA GLY A 303 -5.86 12.92 36.51
C GLY A 303 -5.28 11.57 36.09
N LEU A 304 -4.38 11.52 35.10
CA LEU A 304 -3.63 10.32 34.71
C LEU A 304 -2.21 10.35 35.29
N PRO A 305 -1.76 9.32 36.02
CA PRO A 305 -0.39 9.25 36.52
C PRO A 305 0.60 8.86 35.42
N HIS A 306 1.68 9.63 35.33
CA HIS A 306 2.79 9.52 34.40
C HIS A 306 4.08 9.17 35.14
N ARG A 307 4.98 8.46 34.45
CA ARG A 307 6.29 8.08 34.96
C ARG A 307 7.34 8.09 33.85
N CYS A 308 8.57 8.45 34.20
CA CYS A 308 9.75 8.36 33.35
C CYS A 308 10.64 7.21 33.85
N ILE A 309 10.86 6.19 33.01
CA ILE A 309 11.72 5.05 33.31
C ILE A 309 13.03 5.25 32.57
N ARG A 310 14.12 5.54 33.28
CA ARG A 310 15.44 5.72 32.66
C ARG A 310 16.10 4.39 32.33
N VAL A 311 16.92 4.39 31.28
CA VAL A 311 17.83 3.29 30.95
C VAL A 311 19.19 3.57 31.62
N HIS A 312 19.61 2.67 32.50
CA HIS A 312 20.86 2.77 33.22
C HIS A 312 22.09 2.44 32.36
N LYS A 313 22.01 1.34 31.60
CA LYS A 313 23.13 0.85 30.78
C LYS A 313 22.68 -0.04 29.63
N ILE A 314 23.49 -0.08 28.59
CA ILE A 314 23.41 -1.02 27.46
C ILE A 314 24.21 -2.29 27.84
N ARG A 315 23.59 -3.47 27.77
CA ARG A 315 24.22 -4.75 28.20
C ARG A 315 25.01 -5.44 27.11
N ARG A 316 24.62 -5.25 25.84
CA ARG A 316 25.23 -5.83 24.64
C ARG A 316 25.11 -4.84 23.49
N THR A 317 25.92 -4.99 22.46
CA THR A 317 25.83 -4.20 21.23
C THR A 317 24.38 -4.19 20.72
N PRO A 318 23.73 -3.02 20.61
CA PRO A 318 22.38 -2.91 20.09
C PRO A 318 22.31 -3.36 18.65
N LYS A 319 21.17 -3.93 18.22
CA LYS A 319 20.93 -4.22 16.82
C LYS A 319 20.61 -2.93 16.06
N ILE A 320 20.89 -2.89 14.75
CA ILE A 320 20.56 -1.74 13.91
C ILE A 320 19.04 -1.63 13.79
N GLY A 321 18.48 -0.45 14.09
CA GLY A 321 17.05 -0.19 14.04
C GLY A 321 16.25 -0.74 15.22
N GLN A 322 16.89 -1.27 16.27
CA GLN A 322 16.24 -1.99 17.37
C GLN A 322 15.04 -1.27 18.01
N ILE A 323 15.05 0.07 18.08
CA ILE A 323 13.95 0.84 18.66
C ILE A 323 12.71 0.84 17.76
N ALA A 324 12.85 1.29 16.50
CA ALA A 324 11.72 1.64 15.62
C ALA A 324 11.73 0.92 14.27
N GLY A 325 12.89 0.42 13.82
CA GLY A 325 13.06 -0.35 12.59
C GLY A 325 12.81 -1.83 12.81
N GLU A 326 12.31 -2.49 11.78
CA GLU A 326 12.06 -3.92 11.78
C GLU A 326 13.37 -4.72 11.87
N VAL A 327 13.46 -5.59 12.87
CA VAL A 327 14.59 -6.48 13.08
C VAL A 327 14.12 -7.93 13.07
N SER A 328 14.65 -8.71 12.13
CA SER A 328 14.38 -10.15 12.04
C SER A 328 14.91 -10.89 13.27
N ALA A 329 14.08 -11.75 13.83
CA ALA A 329 14.51 -12.68 14.86
C ALA A 329 15.26 -13.85 14.21
N VAL A 330 16.47 -14.12 14.74
CA VAL A 330 17.36 -15.18 14.27
C VAL A 330 17.52 -16.25 15.35
N THR A 331 17.60 -17.51 14.93
CA THR A 331 17.92 -18.66 15.77
C THR A 331 19.43 -18.69 16.11
N PRO A 332 19.88 -19.47 17.11
CA PRO A 332 21.30 -19.54 17.51
C PRO A 332 22.26 -19.98 16.39
N ASP A 333 21.78 -20.74 15.42
CA ASP A 333 22.45 -21.18 14.20
C ASP A 333 22.41 -20.13 13.06
N GLY A 334 21.82 -18.95 13.31
CA GLY A 334 21.84 -17.80 12.41
C GLY A 334 20.72 -17.75 11.37
N LEU A 335 19.82 -18.73 11.36
CA LEU A 335 18.66 -18.76 10.46
C LEU A 335 17.57 -17.80 10.93
N THR A 336 16.82 -17.21 10.01
CA THR A 336 15.70 -16.35 10.38
C THR A 336 14.52 -17.20 10.84
N THR A 337 13.84 -16.77 11.90
CA THR A 337 12.63 -17.44 12.43
C THR A 337 11.36 -17.09 11.65
N GLY A 338 11.46 -16.20 10.65
CA GLY A 338 10.31 -15.58 9.98
C GLY A 338 9.63 -14.46 10.78
N LYS A 339 9.87 -14.37 12.10
CA LYS A 339 9.39 -13.27 12.94
C LYS A 339 10.25 -12.02 12.78
N ALA A 340 9.61 -10.86 12.73
CA ALA A 340 10.28 -9.58 12.60
C ALA A 340 9.48 -8.51 13.35
N SER A 341 10.14 -7.76 14.23
CA SER A 341 9.51 -6.72 15.06
C SER A 341 10.54 -5.69 15.51
N CYS A 342 10.07 -4.58 16.05
CA CYS A 342 10.91 -3.61 16.77
C CYS A 342 10.48 -3.50 18.23
N MET A 343 11.28 -2.81 19.05
CA MET A 343 10.96 -2.59 20.46
C MET A 343 9.64 -1.84 20.65
N MET A 344 9.37 -0.81 19.83
CA MET A 344 8.15 0.01 19.94
C MET A 344 6.87 -0.77 19.65
N ASP A 345 6.91 -1.82 18.82
CA ASP A 345 5.71 -2.63 18.51
C ASP A 345 5.13 -3.33 19.74
N LYS A 346 5.97 -3.60 20.75
CA LYS A 346 5.62 -4.33 21.97
C LYS A 346 5.34 -3.41 23.16
N MET A 347 5.59 -2.11 23.01
CA MET A 347 5.38 -1.16 24.09
C MET A 347 3.88 -0.95 24.37
N PRO A 348 3.49 -0.70 25.63
CA PRO A 348 2.11 -0.34 25.95
C PRO A 348 1.67 0.95 25.21
N PRO A 349 0.36 1.10 24.91
CA PRO A 349 -0.17 2.33 24.32
C PRO A 349 0.17 3.59 25.13
N GLY A 350 0.44 4.70 24.44
CA GLY A 350 0.80 5.98 25.06
C GLY A 350 2.24 6.05 25.57
N THR A 351 3.11 5.13 25.17
CA THR A 351 4.54 5.14 25.49
C THR A 351 5.30 6.09 24.56
N VAL A 352 6.24 6.86 25.12
CA VAL A 352 7.20 7.68 24.35
C VAL A 352 8.62 7.27 24.74
N MET A 353 9.41 6.79 23.77
CA MET A 353 10.84 6.58 23.94
C MET A 353 11.57 7.89 23.66
N ALA A 354 12.45 8.34 24.56
CA ALA A 354 13.27 9.53 24.37
C ALA A 354 14.76 9.20 24.52
N THR A 355 15.56 9.71 23.60
CA THR A 355 17.03 9.61 23.61
C THR A 355 17.61 11.02 23.49
N THR A 356 18.41 11.45 24.45
CA THR A 356 19.16 12.70 24.38
C THR A 356 20.65 12.41 24.24
N ILE A 357 21.27 13.00 23.23
CA ILE A 357 22.68 12.87 22.87
C ILE A 357 23.35 14.22 23.07
N ILE A 358 24.48 14.25 23.75
CA ILE A 358 25.28 15.44 23.99
C ILE A 358 26.59 15.28 23.22
N ILE A 359 26.80 16.14 22.23
CA ILE A 359 28.04 16.17 21.45
C ILE A 359 29.17 16.58 22.39
N THR A 360 30.01 15.61 22.75
CA THR A 360 31.02 15.76 23.81
C THR A 360 32.41 15.87 23.18
N PRO A 361 33.25 16.84 23.58
CA PRO A 361 34.63 16.90 23.13
C PRO A 361 35.43 15.63 23.43
N GLN A 362 36.07 15.06 22.41
CA GLN A 362 36.75 13.77 22.55
C GLN A 362 38.02 13.84 23.41
N ASP A 363 38.67 15.01 23.49
CA ASP A 363 39.81 15.26 24.37
C ASP A 363 39.41 15.21 25.85
N GLU A 364 38.26 15.76 26.22
CA GLU A 364 37.71 15.66 27.58
C GLU A 364 37.39 14.21 27.96
N VAL A 365 36.80 13.47 27.02
CA VAL A 365 36.54 12.04 27.18
C VAL A 365 37.84 11.26 27.35
N GLN A 366 38.84 11.52 26.50
CA GLN A 366 40.14 10.87 26.56
C GLN A 366 40.85 11.15 27.90
N ASN A 367 40.78 12.40 28.37
CA ASN A 367 41.31 12.81 29.67
C ASN A 367 40.56 12.15 30.83
N HIS A 368 39.26 11.88 30.70
CA HIS A 368 38.50 11.11 31.69
C HIS A 368 38.94 9.64 31.73
N ILE A 369 39.10 9.01 30.56
CA ILE A 369 39.59 7.62 30.45
C ILE A 369 41.01 7.49 31.02
N ASN A 370 41.91 8.43 30.70
CA ASN A 370 43.26 8.48 31.27
C ASN A 370 43.23 8.54 32.80
N ARG A 371 42.37 9.40 33.37
CA ARG A 371 42.17 9.50 34.82
C ARG A 371 41.66 8.19 35.45
N ILE A 372 40.82 7.42 34.75
CA ILE A 372 40.36 6.10 35.21
C ILE A 372 41.52 5.10 35.19
N GLN A 373 42.26 5.03 34.08
CA GLN A 373 43.42 4.14 33.94
C GLN A 373 44.49 4.44 35.00
N ASP A 374 44.79 5.71 35.24
CA ASP A 374 45.76 6.16 36.24
C ASP A 374 45.33 5.84 37.68
N LYS A 375 44.03 5.75 37.96
CA LYS A 375 43.51 5.37 39.27
C LYS A 375 43.45 3.86 39.48
N SER A 376 43.44 3.07 38.42
CA SER A 376 43.41 1.61 38.44
C SER A 376 44.80 0.97 38.67
N LYS A 377 45.52 1.41 39.71
CA LYS A 377 46.91 0.98 40.02
C LYS A 377 47.04 -0.33 40.80
N GLY A 378 45.92 -1.00 41.12
CA GLY A 378 45.92 -2.26 41.87
C GLY A 378 46.13 -3.52 41.02
N GLU A 379 46.52 -4.61 41.66
CA GLU A 379 46.56 -5.98 41.08
C GLU A 379 45.24 -6.73 41.24
N SER A 380 44.18 -6.08 41.75
CA SER A 380 42.86 -6.70 41.79
C SER A 380 42.39 -7.01 40.37
N VAL A 381 41.55 -8.05 40.26
CA VAL A 381 40.93 -8.44 38.99
C VAL A 381 40.19 -7.24 38.38
N ASP A 382 39.43 -6.51 39.18
CA ASP A 382 38.69 -5.33 38.74
C ASP A 382 39.59 -4.21 38.22
N ALA A 383 40.73 -3.94 38.89
CA ALA A 383 41.68 -2.93 38.44
C ALA A 383 42.40 -3.34 37.14
N THR A 384 42.63 -4.64 36.96
CA THR A 384 43.22 -5.20 35.72
C THR A 384 42.23 -5.12 34.56
N MET A 385 40.96 -5.49 34.78
CA MET A 385 39.91 -5.38 33.77
C MET A 385 39.65 -3.92 33.38
N ALA A 386 39.57 -3.01 34.36
CA ALA A 386 39.38 -1.58 34.08
C ALA A 386 40.52 -0.99 33.23
N ARG A 387 41.77 -1.45 33.42
CA ARG A 387 42.89 -1.06 32.55
C ARG A 387 42.72 -1.60 31.13
N GLY A 388 42.37 -2.87 30.97
CA GLY A 388 42.10 -3.47 29.66
C GLY A 388 40.93 -2.80 28.92
N ASP A 389 39.87 -2.42 29.63
CA ASP A 389 38.74 -1.67 29.07
C ASP A 389 39.17 -0.26 28.61
N CYS A 390 40.03 0.42 29.37
CA CYS A 390 40.58 1.72 28.98
C CYS A 390 41.46 1.61 27.71
N GLU A 391 42.28 0.57 27.59
CA GLU A 391 43.09 0.32 26.39
C GLU A 391 42.22 0.03 25.17
N THR A 392 41.18 -0.78 25.34
CA THR A 392 40.20 -1.08 24.28
C THR A 392 39.47 0.20 23.84
N ALA A 393 39.02 1.03 24.80
CA ALA A 393 38.36 2.30 24.49
C ALA A 393 39.28 3.25 23.72
N LYS A 394 40.55 3.36 24.12
CA LYS A 394 41.56 4.15 23.39
C LYS A 394 41.79 3.65 21.97
N ALA A 395 41.86 2.34 21.76
CA ALA A 395 42.01 1.76 20.44
C ALA A 395 40.82 2.09 19.52
N LEU A 396 39.59 2.00 20.05
CA LEU A 396 38.38 2.37 19.31
C LEU A 396 38.32 3.86 18.99
N MET A 397 38.67 4.73 19.94
CA MET A 397 38.77 6.18 19.72
C MET A 397 39.83 6.52 18.66
N GLY A 398 40.96 5.80 18.64
CA GLY A 398 41.99 5.93 17.61
C GLY A 398 41.49 5.60 16.20
N ASN A 399 40.48 4.74 16.09
CA ASN A 399 39.81 4.38 14.82
C ASN A 399 38.60 5.28 14.51
N LYS A 400 38.60 6.53 15.00
CA LYS A 400 37.55 7.54 14.76
C LYS A 400 36.15 7.21 15.30
N HIS A 401 36.01 6.24 16.20
CA HIS A 401 34.75 6.05 16.92
C HIS A 401 34.65 7.05 18.07
N LYS A 402 33.69 7.98 17.99
CA LYS A 402 33.46 8.96 19.06
C LYS A 402 32.63 8.37 20.20
N LEU A 403 32.92 8.81 21.42
CA LEU A 403 32.17 8.48 22.62
C LEU A 403 31.45 9.74 23.11
N TYR A 404 30.12 9.67 23.21
CA TYR A 404 29.29 10.79 23.64
C TYR A 404 28.59 10.51 24.95
N ARG A 405 28.15 11.56 25.62
CA ARG A 405 27.22 11.44 26.74
C ARG A 405 25.81 11.32 26.19
N ALA A 406 25.03 10.39 26.72
CA ALA A 406 23.63 10.22 26.35
C ALA A 406 22.77 9.84 27.55
N MET A 407 21.48 10.14 27.46
CA MET A 407 20.44 9.62 28.35
C MET A 407 19.30 9.05 27.52
N MET A 408 18.70 7.97 28.01
CA MET A 408 17.58 7.30 27.38
C MET A 408 16.51 7.07 28.43
N CYS A 409 15.25 7.31 28.08
CA CYS A 409 14.14 7.02 28.95
C CYS A 409 12.88 6.64 28.17
N VAL A 410 11.95 6.04 28.90
CA VAL A 410 10.62 5.69 28.41
C VAL A 410 9.60 6.40 29.29
N TYR A 411 8.81 7.29 28.70
CA TYR A 411 7.63 7.83 29.34
C TYR A 411 6.47 6.88 29.20
N ILE A 412 5.73 6.68 30.29
CA ILE A 412 4.50 5.91 30.32
C ILE A 412 3.42 6.65 31.10
N ARG A 413 2.17 6.35 30.76
CA ARG A 413 0.98 6.81 31.49
C ARG A 413 0.06 5.64 31.82
N GLY A 414 -0.60 5.69 32.97
CA GLY A 414 -1.58 4.68 33.40
C GLY A 414 -2.94 5.31 33.70
N GLU A 415 -3.99 4.49 33.74
CA GLU A 415 -5.33 4.95 34.18
C GLU A 415 -5.38 5.27 35.68
N ASN A 416 -4.50 4.64 36.44
CA ASN A 416 -4.32 4.79 37.88
C ASN A 416 -2.95 4.18 38.26
N LEU A 417 -2.54 4.33 39.52
CA LEU A 417 -1.23 3.84 39.99
C LEU A 417 -1.05 2.33 39.82
N ARG A 418 -2.13 1.53 39.87
CA ARG A 418 -2.05 0.07 39.65
C ARG A 418 -1.79 -0.25 38.19
N ASP A 419 -2.48 0.41 37.27
CA ASP A 419 -2.24 0.27 35.84
C ASP A 419 -0.83 0.76 35.46
N LEU A 420 -0.41 1.92 35.99
CA LEU A 420 0.94 2.46 35.79
C LEU A 420 2.02 1.47 36.24
N ARG A 421 1.86 0.82 37.40
CA ARG A 421 2.80 -0.22 37.87
C ARG A 421 2.86 -1.41 36.93
N LYS A 422 1.71 -1.87 36.38
CA LYS A 422 1.69 -2.96 35.38
C LYS A 422 2.44 -2.56 34.11
N LYS A 423 2.18 -1.37 33.57
CA LYS A 423 2.87 -0.84 32.38
C LYS A 423 4.37 -0.64 32.64
N SER A 424 4.74 -0.16 33.82
CA SER A 424 6.13 -0.01 34.26
C SER A 424 6.88 -1.33 34.27
N ASN A 425 6.25 -2.40 34.77
CA ASN A 425 6.83 -3.73 34.75
C ASN A 425 6.96 -4.27 33.31
N ALA A 426 5.93 -4.09 32.48
CA ALA A 426 5.95 -4.51 31.07
C ALA A 426 7.08 -3.82 30.29
N VAL A 427 7.20 -2.49 30.40
CA VAL A 427 8.29 -1.72 29.78
C VAL A 427 9.66 -2.17 30.30
N SER A 428 9.80 -2.41 31.60
CA SER A 428 11.04 -2.89 32.18
C SER A 428 11.46 -4.25 31.60
N THR A 429 10.51 -5.18 31.42
CA THR A 429 10.75 -6.47 30.74
C THR A 429 11.15 -6.27 29.29
N ILE A 430 10.46 -5.41 28.55
CA ILE A 430 10.76 -5.12 27.13
C ILE A 430 12.18 -4.56 26.99
N LEU A 431 12.56 -3.57 27.82
CA LEU A 431 13.91 -3.01 27.83
C LEU A 431 14.96 -4.11 28.10
N LEU A 432 14.74 -4.95 29.11
CA LEU A 432 15.68 -6.03 29.47
C LEU A 432 15.87 -7.05 28.34
N THR A 433 14.79 -7.48 27.69
CA THR A 433 14.86 -8.40 26.53
C THR A 433 15.57 -7.78 25.33
N ASN A 434 15.55 -6.45 25.24
CA ASN A 434 16.26 -5.65 24.25
C ASN A 434 17.65 -5.20 24.73
N GLN A 435 18.21 -5.84 25.77
CA GLN A 435 19.56 -5.56 26.28
C GLN A 435 19.76 -4.14 26.84
N LEU A 436 18.67 -3.45 27.18
CA LEU A 436 18.66 -2.15 27.86
C LEU A 436 18.27 -2.37 29.33
N SER A 437 19.11 -1.95 30.27
CA SER A 437 18.80 -2.13 31.70
C SER A 437 18.01 -0.93 32.22
N PRO A 438 16.74 -1.08 32.63
CA PRO A 438 16.01 0.01 33.26
C PRO A 438 16.55 0.29 34.67
N VAL A 439 16.42 1.54 35.13
CA VAL A 439 16.58 1.93 36.53
C VAL A 439 15.31 1.52 37.28
N ARG A 440 15.46 0.88 38.46
CA ARG A 440 14.32 0.55 39.32
C ARG A 440 13.78 1.81 39.96
N GLU A 441 12.49 1.84 40.24
CA GLU A 441 11.80 2.98 40.84
C GLU A 441 12.46 3.40 42.17
N GLU A 442 12.76 2.43 43.03
CA GLU A 442 13.40 2.65 44.33
C GLU A 442 14.86 3.13 44.24
N ASP A 443 15.52 2.90 43.10
CA ASP A 443 16.93 3.22 42.86
C ASP A 443 17.10 4.51 42.03
N GLU A 444 15.99 5.17 41.66
CA GLU A 444 16.00 6.34 40.80
C GLU A 444 16.48 7.60 41.54
N SER A 445 17.77 7.90 41.37
CA SER A 445 18.45 9.00 42.06
C SER A 445 18.05 10.41 41.60
N LEU A 446 17.40 10.57 40.44
CA LEU A 446 16.88 11.86 39.97
C LEU A 446 15.42 12.10 40.42
N GLY A 447 14.72 11.05 40.85
CA GLY A 447 13.29 11.10 41.17
C GLY A 447 12.44 11.80 40.09
N LEU A 448 11.59 12.73 40.52
CA LEU A 448 10.69 13.51 39.65
C LEU A 448 11.42 14.36 38.60
N ASP A 449 12.69 14.71 38.80
CA ASP A 449 13.47 15.53 37.87
C ASP A 449 13.79 14.74 36.59
N ALA A 450 13.85 13.40 36.65
CA ALA A 450 14.06 12.56 35.47
C ALA A 450 12.99 12.79 34.40
N TYR A 451 11.75 13.07 34.80
CA TYR A 451 10.67 13.38 33.86
C TYR A 451 10.91 14.72 33.16
N VAL A 452 11.34 15.73 33.90
CA VAL A 452 11.52 17.09 33.40
C VAL A 452 12.76 17.19 32.51
N TYR A 453 13.89 16.60 32.91
CA TYR A 453 15.15 16.68 32.17
C TYR A 453 15.05 16.08 30.76
N ASN A 454 14.21 15.08 30.55
CA ASN A 454 14.09 14.43 29.26
C ASN A 454 13.05 15.12 28.34
N LEU A 455 12.42 16.22 28.76
CA LEU A 455 11.54 17.00 27.89
C LEU A 455 12.35 17.82 26.87
N PRO A 456 11.71 18.24 25.76
CA PRO A 456 12.38 19.01 24.72
C PRO A 456 13.09 20.27 25.26
N MET A 457 14.36 20.43 24.92
CA MET A 457 15.18 21.62 25.21
C MET A 457 15.45 21.92 26.70
N VAL A 458 15.04 21.05 27.62
CA VAL A 458 15.14 21.28 29.07
C VAL A 458 16.53 21.00 29.64
N TYR A 459 17.20 19.95 29.14
CA TYR A 459 18.44 19.47 29.74
C TYR A 459 19.60 20.46 29.54
N GLU A 460 20.25 20.86 30.64
CA GLU A 460 21.43 21.72 30.61
C GLU A 460 22.67 20.99 31.16
N PRO A 461 23.66 20.65 30.32
CA PRO A 461 24.86 19.92 30.74
C PRO A 461 25.66 20.61 31.84
N GLY A 462 25.68 21.95 31.86
CA GLY A 462 26.37 22.73 32.89
C GLY A 462 25.80 22.55 34.30
N MET A 463 24.53 22.14 34.42
CA MET A 463 23.85 21.90 35.70
C MET A 463 23.97 20.45 36.19
N ASP A 464 24.30 19.48 35.31
CA ASP A 464 24.56 18.08 35.69
C ASP A 464 26.05 17.81 35.95
N ALA A 465 26.64 18.57 36.87
CA ALA A 465 28.09 18.56 37.14
C ALA A 465 28.69 17.17 37.49
N ASN A 466 27.87 16.21 37.92
CA ASN A 466 28.29 14.86 38.30
C ASN A 466 27.80 13.77 37.34
N PHE A 467 27.25 14.14 36.18
CA PHE A 467 26.71 13.21 35.19
C PHE A 467 25.69 12.22 35.78
N LYS A 468 24.83 12.70 36.70
CA LYS A 468 23.80 11.89 37.34
C LYS A 468 22.79 11.40 36.29
N ALA A 469 22.48 12.24 35.31
CA ALA A 469 21.51 11.95 34.26
C ALA A 469 22.11 11.13 33.12
N THR A 470 23.34 11.44 32.71
CA THR A 470 23.92 10.92 31.45
C THR A 470 24.93 9.80 31.64
N ARG A 471 25.12 8.99 30.60
CA ARG A 471 26.09 7.87 30.53
C ARG A 471 26.91 7.97 29.25
N PRO A 472 28.19 7.56 29.27
CA PRO A 472 28.98 7.48 28.05
C PRO A 472 28.46 6.35 27.15
N VAL A 473 28.26 6.63 25.86
CA VAL A 473 27.76 5.71 24.84
C VAL A 473 28.50 5.97 23.52
N TRP A 474 28.90 4.90 22.83
CA TRP A 474 29.54 5.00 21.52
C TRP A 474 28.56 5.57 20.49
N SER A 475 29.05 6.49 19.65
CA SER A 475 28.28 7.07 18.54
C SER A 475 27.64 5.99 17.66
N GLN A 476 28.36 4.91 17.39
CA GLN A 476 27.87 3.76 16.64
C GLN A 476 26.66 3.09 17.31
N HIS A 477 26.66 2.94 18.65
CA HIS A 477 25.53 2.38 19.37
C HIS A 477 24.33 3.33 19.39
N LEU A 478 24.59 4.64 19.45
CA LEU A 478 23.54 5.66 19.31
C LEU A 478 22.93 5.62 17.90
N ALA A 479 23.74 5.43 16.86
CA ALA A 479 23.26 5.22 15.49
C ALA A 479 22.41 3.94 15.39
N ASN A 480 22.86 2.80 15.95
CA ASN A 480 22.07 1.56 15.97
C ASN A 480 20.70 1.73 16.65
N LEU A 481 20.66 2.49 17.77
CA LEU A 481 19.45 2.78 18.53
C LEU A 481 18.67 3.99 17.98
N SER A 482 19.17 4.67 16.95
CA SER A 482 18.54 5.86 16.40
C SER A 482 17.16 5.50 15.86
N SER A 483 16.20 6.37 16.14
CA SER A 483 14.82 6.15 15.67
C SER A 483 14.62 6.57 14.22
N VAL A 484 15.68 6.98 13.51
CA VAL A 484 15.64 7.25 12.07
C VAL A 484 15.44 5.99 11.22
N PHE A 485 15.61 4.80 11.81
CA PHE A 485 15.22 3.54 11.19
C PHE A 485 13.75 3.24 11.48
N GLY A 486 13.00 2.81 10.47
CA GLY A 486 11.57 2.58 10.59
C GLY A 486 11.05 1.65 9.50
N ARG A 487 9.81 1.89 9.10
CA ARG A 487 9.10 1.10 8.09
C ARG A 487 8.70 1.95 6.90
N HIS A 488 8.50 1.33 5.75
CA HIS A 488 8.09 2.05 4.55
C HIS A 488 6.66 2.60 4.73
N ARG A 489 6.41 3.83 4.23
CA ARG A 489 5.09 4.51 4.26
C ARG A 489 4.53 4.84 2.87
N GLY A 490 5.25 4.44 1.83
CA GLY A 490 4.91 4.76 0.45
C GLY A 490 5.41 6.13 0.04
N THR A 491 4.85 6.66 -1.03
CA THR A 491 5.17 7.99 -1.58
C THR A 491 4.41 9.11 -0.86
N GLY A 492 3.37 8.75 -0.10
CA GLY A 492 2.48 9.70 0.58
C GLY A 492 1.24 10.08 -0.23
N ASN A 493 1.12 9.63 -1.48
CA ASN A 493 -0.04 9.86 -2.34
C ASN A 493 -1.12 8.78 -2.10
N PRO A 494 -2.29 9.10 -1.51
CA PRO A 494 -3.28 8.11 -1.09
C PRO A 494 -4.20 7.59 -2.22
N GLY A 495 -3.66 7.31 -3.41
CA GLY A 495 -4.41 6.67 -4.51
C GLY A 495 -4.69 5.19 -4.27
N GLN A 496 -3.82 4.53 -3.53
CA GLN A 496 -3.97 3.22 -2.92
C GLN A 496 -3.53 3.32 -1.46
N THR A 497 -4.37 2.81 -0.56
CA THR A 497 -4.10 2.73 0.88
C THR A 497 -3.97 1.27 1.29
N GLN A 498 -2.77 0.91 1.74
CA GLN A 498 -2.45 -0.36 2.40
C GLN A 498 -1.81 -0.05 3.76
N TYR A 499 -1.27 -1.05 4.46
CA TYR A 499 -0.59 -0.82 5.75
C TYR A 499 0.77 -1.50 5.83
N ASN A 500 1.68 -1.02 6.65
CA ASN A 500 2.90 -1.76 6.98
C ASN A 500 2.63 -2.69 8.19
N ARG A 501 3.62 -3.50 8.57
CA ARG A 501 3.53 -4.38 9.75
C ARG A 501 3.34 -3.60 11.05
N GLY A 502 3.82 -2.37 11.13
CA GLY A 502 3.59 -1.47 12.26
C GLY A 502 2.17 -0.91 12.35
N GLY A 503 1.35 -1.07 11.29
CA GLY A 503 -0.01 -0.53 11.22
C GLY A 503 -0.10 0.89 10.66
N GLU A 504 0.98 1.42 10.09
CA GLU A 504 0.96 2.72 9.43
C GLU A 504 0.46 2.60 7.99
N PRO A 505 -0.29 3.58 7.47
CA PRO A 505 -0.67 3.60 6.07
C PRO A 505 0.57 3.56 5.14
N VAL A 506 0.53 2.65 4.17
CA VAL A 506 1.44 2.60 3.01
C VAL A 506 0.64 3.10 1.83
N SER A 507 0.93 4.33 1.41
CA SER A 507 0.16 5.02 0.36
C SER A 507 0.97 5.30 -0.89
N PHE A 508 0.43 4.94 -2.04
CA PHE A 508 1.01 5.20 -3.36
C PHE A 508 -0.10 5.28 -4.42
N ASP A 509 0.16 5.91 -5.56
CA ASP A 509 -0.79 6.04 -6.65
C ASP A 509 -0.12 5.76 -8.01
N PRO A 510 -0.32 4.56 -8.60
CA PRO A 510 0.21 4.24 -9.91
C PRO A 510 -0.21 5.21 -11.03
N PHE A 511 -1.36 5.87 -10.84
CA PHE A 511 -1.94 6.78 -11.82
C PHE A 511 -1.46 8.23 -11.66
N ASN A 512 -0.73 8.54 -10.57
CA ASN A 512 -0.10 9.84 -10.34
C ASN A 512 1.29 9.90 -11.00
N GLY A 513 1.56 10.96 -11.76
CA GLY A 513 2.83 11.16 -12.43
C GLY A 513 4.03 11.34 -11.49
N ALA A 514 3.80 11.73 -10.22
CA ALA A 514 4.86 11.83 -9.22
C ALA A 514 5.37 10.47 -8.72
N ASP A 515 4.53 9.43 -8.80
CA ASP A 515 4.83 8.11 -8.26
C ASP A 515 5.41 7.14 -9.29
N ARG A 516 5.19 7.42 -10.58
CA ARG A 516 5.68 6.59 -11.70
C ARG A 516 6.77 7.29 -12.50
N LYS A 517 7.63 6.49 -13.14
CA LYS A 517 8.72 6.97 -14.01
C LYS A 517 8.43 6.75 -15.49
N LYS A 518 7.75 5.65 -15.85
CA LYS A 518 7.49 5.23 -17.23
C LYS A 518 6.00 5.25 -17.55
N ASN A 519 5.18 4.47 -16.84
CA ASN A 519 3.74 4.29 -17.13
C ASN A 519 2.97 3.73 -15.92
N ALA A 520 1.65 3.60 -16.03
CA ALA A 520 0.79 3.05 -14.98
C ALA A 520 0.30 1.62 -15.30
N HIS A 521 1.01 0.88 -16.17
CA HIS A 521 0.71 -0.53 -16.41
C HIS A 521 1.10 -1.36 -15.19
N GLY A 522 0.28 -2.33 -14.84
CA GLY A 522 0.42 -3.12 -13.62
C GLY A 522 0.29 -4.62 -13.83
N LEU A 523 1.01 -5.38 -13.01
CA LEU A 523 0.94 -6.83 -12.90
C LEU A 523 0.66 -7.22 -11.45
N ILE A 524 -0.36 -8.03 -11.22
CA ILE A 524 -0.70 -8.57 -9.90
C ILE A 524 -0.42 -10.08 -9.91
N LEU A 525 0.50 -10.51 -9.06
CA LEU A 525 0.93 -11.90 -8.94
C LEU A 525 0.54 -12.45 -7.57
N GLY A 526 0.07 -13.69 -7.56
CA GLY A 526 -0.11 -14.45 -6.34
C GLY A 526 -0.78 -15.80 -6.61
N PRO A 527 -0.35 -16.89 -5.96
CA PRO A 527 -0.95 -18.21 -6.17
C PRO A 527 -2.43 -18.26 -5.75
N THR A 528 -3.10 -19.38 -6.02
CA THR A 528 -4.48 -19.61 -5.58
C THR A 528 -4.58 -19.39 -4.07
N GLY A 529 -5.58 -18.62 -3.64
CA GLY A 529 -5.77 -18.29 -2.22
C GLY A 529 -4.81 -17.23 -1.67
N ALA A 530 -3.89 -16.65 -2.45
CA ALA A 530 -3.07 -15.52 -2.00
C ALA A 530 -3.91 -14.26 -1.71
N GLY A 531 -5.18 -14.21 -2.15
CA GLY A 531 -6.07 -13.05 -1.93
C GLY A 531 -6.09 -12.04 -3.07
N LYS A 532 -5.75 -12.46 -4.30
CA LYS A 532 -5.78 -11.63 -5.51
C LYS A 532 -7.13 -10.93 -5.71
N SER A 533 -8.24 -11.67 -5.75
CA SER A 533 -9.58 -11.11 -6.01
C SER A 533 -10.01 -10.11 -4.93
N ALA A 534 -9.65 -10.35 -3.66
CA ALA A 534 -9.88 -9.42 -2.56
C ALA A 534 -9.04 -8.14 -2.69
N HIS A 535 -7.78 -8.26 -3.12
CA HIS A 535 -6.92 -7.12 -3.42
C HIS A 535 -7.45 -6.30 -4.59
N ILE A 536 -7.83 -6.95 -5.70
CA ILE A 536 -8.40 -6.29 -6.90
C ILE A 536 -9.71 -5.60 -6.55
N THR A 537 -10.59 -6.24 -5.78
CA THR A 537 -11.88 -5.64 -5.34
C THR A 537 -11.65 -4.39 -4.50
N ASN A 538 -10.70 -4.43 -3.56
CA ASN A 538 -10.30 -3.26 -2.78
C ASN A 538 -9.73 -2.16 -3.70
N MET A 539 -8.75 -2.50 -4.54
CA MET A 539 -8.09 -1.59 -5.48
C MET A 539 -9.10 -0.90 -6.42
N ALA A 540 -10.03 -1.67 -7.00
CA ALA A 540 -11.10 -1.18 -7.86
C ALA A 540 -12.01 -0.18 -7.14
N GLY A 541 -12.33 -0.44 -5.86
CA GLY A 541 -13.05 0.51 -5.02
C GLY A 541 -12.31 1.85 -4.87
N GLN A 542 -11.01 1.82 -4.55
CA GLN A 542 -10.22 3.04 -4.35
C GLN A 542 -10.06 3.84 -5.65
N ILE A 543 -9.72 3.18 -6.76
CA ILE A 543 -9.57 3.89 -8.04
C ILE A 543 -10.90 4.46 -8.52
N MET A 544 -12.03 3.76 -8.33
CA MET A 544 -13.34 4.31 -8.69
C MET A 544 -13.73 5.52 -7.84
N ALA A 545 -13.34 5.55 -6.56
CA ALA A 545 -13.65 6.66 -5.66
C ALA A 545 -12.76 7.88 -5.91
N LEU A 546 -11.48 7.67 -6.21
CA LEU A 546 -10.46 8.72 -6.27
C LEU A 546 -10.20 9.21 -7.70
N LEU A 547 -10.20 8.30 -8.68
CA LEU A 547 -9.86 8.55 -10.08
C LEU A 547 -11.05 8.36 -11.03
N ARG A 548 -12.07 7.58 -10.64
CA ARG A 548 -13.23 7.19 -11.45
C ARG A 548 -12.84 6.88 -12.90
N PRO A 549 -11.90 5.94 -13.18
CA PRO A 549 -11.56 5.60 -14.56
C PRO A 549 -12.76 5.00 -15.30
N ARG A 550 -12.71 4.94 -16.64
CA ARG A 550 -13.56 4.01 -17.38
C ARG A 550 -13.00 2.61 -17.14
N LEU A 551 -13.63 1.87 -16.23
CA LEU A 551 -13.09 0.63 -15.69
C LEU A 551 -13.61 -0.57 -16.47
N PHE A 552 -12.70 -1.33 -17.08
CA PHE A 552 -12.99 -2.60 -17.70
C PHE A 552 -12.45 -3.73 -16.81
N ILE A 553 -13.29 -4.69 -16.46
CA ILE A 553 -12.87 -5.91 -15.77
C ILE A 553 -13.20 -7.09 -16.69
N VAL A 554 -12.18 -7.79 -17.17
CA VAL A 554 -12.31 -9.04 -17.93
C VAL A 554 -12.01 -10.19 -16.98
N GLU A 555 -12.97 -11.10 -16.83
CA GLU A 555 -12.87 -12.18 -15.86
C GLU A 555 -13.42 -13.51 -16.37
N ALA A 556 -13.07 -14.58 -15.65
CA ALA A 556 -13.68 -15.90 -15.80
C ALA A 556 -14.30 -16.32 -14.46
N GLY A 557 -15.64 -16.37 -14.37
CA GLY A 557 -16.33 -16.96 -13.21
C GLY A 557 -17.11 -16.01 -12.29
N ASN A 558 -17.40 -14.78 -12.74
CA ASN A 558 -18.29 -13.82 -12.07
C ASN A 558 -17.91 -13.51 -10.61
N SER A 559 -16.61 -13.36 -10.35
CA SER A 559 -16.00 -12.90 -9.11
C SER A 559 -16.25 -11.40 -8.84
N PHE A 560 -16.38 -10.58 -9.88
CA PHE A 560 -16.54 -9.12 -9.74
C PHE A 560 -17.97 -8.63 -10.02
N GLY A 561 -18.89 -9.51 -10.40
CA GLY A 561 -20.29 -9.16 -10.65
C GLY A 561 -20.96 -8.44 -9.47
N LEU A 562 -20.75 -8.92 -8.24
CA LEU A 562 -21.32 -8.30 -7.04
C LEU A 562 -20.74 -6.91 -6.75
N LEU A 563 -19.45 -6.69 -7.06
CA LEU A 563 -18.84 -5.37 -7.01
C LEU A 563 -19.48 -4.42 -8.05
N GLY A 564 -19.77 -4.93 -9.25
CA GLY A 564 -20.53 -4.18 -10.26
C GLY A 564 -21.94 -3.81 -9.80
N ASP A 565 -22.66 -4.70 -9.12
CA ASP A 565 -23.98 -4.37 -8.55
C ASP A 565 -23.87 -3.32 -7.45
N TYR A 566 -22.82 -3.39 -6.64
CA TYR A 566 -22.55 -2.35 -5.64
C TYR A 566 -22.29 -0.99 -6.29
N PHE A 567 -21.45 -0.92 -7.33
CA PHE A 567 -21.23 0.32 -8.08
C PHE A 567 -22.54 0.89 -8.65
N ALA A 568 -23.37 0.04 -9.27
CA ALA A 568 -24.67 0.46 -9.79
C ALA A 568 -25.60 0.99 -8.69
N SER A 569 -25.60 0.35 -7.51
CA SER A 569 -26.40 0.79 -6.36
C SER A 569 -25.99 2.16 -5.79
N LYS A 570 -24.80 2.67 -6.16
CA LYS A 570 -24.25 3.97 -5.74
C LYS A 570 -24.17 4.99 -6.89
N GLY A 571 -24.99 4.80 -7.92
CA GLY A 571 -25.17 5.77 -9.01
C GLY A 571 -24.12 5.73 -10.12
N LEU A 572 -23.23 4.73 -10.15
CA LEU A 572 -22.31 4.53 -11.28
C LEU A 572 -23.03 3.78 -12.41
N SER A 573 -22.74 4.14 -13.67
CA SER A 573 -23.25 3.39 -14.81
C SER A 573 -22.44 2.10 -14.99
N VAL A 574 -23.13 0.96 -15.05
CA VAL A 574 -22.48 -0.36 -15.12
C VAL A 574 -23.03 -1.14 -16.31
N ASN A 575 -22.13 -1.64 -17.15
CA ASN A 575 -22.43 -2.56 -18.22
C ASN A 575 -21.89 -3.95 -17.85
N LYS A 576 -22.75 -4.97 -17.86
CA LYS A 576 -22.35 -6.36 -17.59
C LYS A 576 -22.58 -7.20 -18.83
N VAL A 577 -21.50 -7.77 -19.34
CA VAL A 577 -21.48 -8.55 -20.56
C VAL A 577 -21.11 -9.99 -20.20
N GLN A 578 -21.91 -10.95 -20.65
CA GLN A 578 -21.64 -12.37 -20.43
C GLN A 578 -21.61 -13.12 -21.76
N LEU A 579 -20.48 -13.76 -22.08
CA LEU A 579 -20.30 -14.50 -23.33
C LEU A 579 -20.93 -15.90 -23.23
N LYS A 580 -22.26 -15.96 -23.35
CA LYS A 580 -23.04 -17.21 -23.41
C LYS A 580 -24.02 -17.21 -24.60
N PRO A 581 -24.38 -18.39 -25.14
CA PRO A 581 -25.37 -18.50 -26.21
C PRO A 581 -26.69 -17.79 -25.87
N GLY A 582 -27.23 -17.02 -26.82
CA GLY A 582 -28.48 -16.28 -26.65
C GLY A 582 -28.40 -15.06 -25.73
N ALA A 583 -27.22 -14.63 -25.30
CA ALA A 583 -27.06 -13.41 -24.49
C ALA A 583 -27.16 -12.10 -25.31
N GLY A 584 -27.17 -12.19 -26.64
CA GLY A 584 -27.22 -11.03 -27.54
C GLY A 584 -25.95 -10.15 -27.50
N VAL A 585 -24.81 -10.72 -27.09
CA VAL A 585 -23.53 -9.99 -27.04
C VAL A 585 -22.89 -9.96 -28.41
N CYS A 586 -22.53 -8.77 -28.88
CA CYS A 586 -21.86 -8.56 -30.16
C CYS A 586 -20.43 -8.04 -29.97
N LEU A 587 -19.45 -8.70 -30.59
CA LEU A 587 -18.03 -8.35 -30.66
C LEU A 587 -17.51 -8.50 -32.11
N PRO A 588 -18.00 -7.68 -33.08
CA PRO A 588 -17.54 -7.74 -34.46
C PRO A 588 -16.05 -7.38 -34.56
N PRO A 589 -15.20 -8.30 -35.04
CA PRO A 589 -13.75 -8.08 -35.09
C PRO A 589 -13.29 -7.14 -36.20
N PHE A 590 -14.05 -7.06 -37.30
CA PHE A 590 -13.69 -6.28 -38.50
C PHE A 590 -14.41 -4.92 -38.58
N VAL A 591 -14.92 -4.42 -37.45
CA VAL A 591 -15.76 -3.21 -37.39
C VAL A 591 -15.08 -1.95 -37.93
N ASP A 592 -13.75 -1.86 -37.80
CA ASP A 592 -12.94 -0.71 -38.24
C ASP A 592 -12.46 -0.85 -39.70
N ALA A 593 -12.87 -1.89 -40.44
CA ALA A 593 -12.31 -2.19 -41.76
C ALA A 593 -12.72 -1.16 -42.82
N ASP A 594 -13.79 -0.41 -42.55
CA ASP A 594 -14.22 0.76 -43.32
C ASP A 594 -13.17 1.89 -43.30
N LYS A 595 -12.46 2.09 -42.18
CA LYS A 595 -11.37 3.08 -42.07
C LYS A 595 -10.23 2.78 -43.04
N LEU A 596 -10.01 1.52 -43.42
CA LEU A 596 -9.00 1.14 -44.42
C LEU A 596 -9.31 1.69 -45.81
N LEU A 597 -10.57 2.00 -46.12
CA LEU A 597 -10.95 2.51 -47.44
C LEU A 597 -10.64 4.01 -47.62
N GLN A 598 -10.32 4.71 -46.52
CA GLN A 598 -10.01 6.14 -46.51
C GLN A 598 -8.53 6.44 -46.82
N THR A 599 -7.68 5.42 -46.86
CA THR A 599 -6.23 5.51 -47.10
C THR A 599 -5.87 4.89 -48.47
N ASN A 600 -4.79 5.34 -49.11
CA ASN A 600 -4.43 4.90 -50.45
C ASN A 600 -4.06 3.40 -50.48
N LYS A 601 -4.59 2.65 -51.46
CA LYS A 601 -4.47 1.18 -51.55
C LYS A 601 -3.01 0.71 -51.67
N GLU A 602 -2.16 1.47 -52.35
CA GLU A 602 -0.74 1.15 -52.49
C GLU A 602 0.04 1.35 -51.18
N ASP A 603 -0.34 2.33 -50.35
CA ASP A 603 0.28 2.57 -49.04
C ASP A 603 -0.12 1.48 -48.03
N LEU A 604 -1.41 1.11 -47.99
CA LEU A 604 -1.95 0.04 -47.11
C LEU A 604 -1.41 -1.36 -47.41
N LEU A 605 -1.19 -1.65 -48.70
CA LEU A 605 -0.75 -2.96 -49.17
C LEU A 605 0.78 -3.01 -49.35
N GLY A 606 1.44 -1.86 -49.50
CA GLY A 606 2.87 -1.71 -49.70
C GLY A 606 3.66 -1.42 -48.41
N SER A 607 3.03 -0.93 -47.34
CA SER A 607 3.69 -0.78 -46.04
C SER A 607 4.00 -2.15 -45.43
N ARG A 608 5.29 -2.47 -45.45
CA ARG A 608 5.96 -3.59 -44.75
C ARG A 608 5.52 -4.98 -45.18
N ILE A 609 6.01 -5.42 -46.34
CA ILE A 609 6.21 -6.84 -46.62
C ILE A 609 7.38 -7.31 -45.75
N VAL A 610 7.06 -8.17 -44.78
CA VAL A 610 7.94 -8.98 -43.91
C VAL A 610 9.29 -9.29 -44.57
N SER A 611 10.39 -9.06 -43.86
CA SER A 611 11.76 -9.26 -44.35
C SER A 611 12.26 -10.70 -44.12
N ASP A 612 12.98 -11.27 -45.10
CA ASP A 612 13.44 -12.69 -45.25
C ASP A 612 13.95 -13.39 -43.98
N SER A 613 13.05 -14.04 -43.23
CA SER A 613 13.43 -14.72 -41.99
C SER A 613 12.58 -15.95 -41.67
N SER A 614 12.12 -16.70 -42.69
CA SER A 614 11.25 -17.88 -42.49
C SER A 614 11.99 -19.20 -42.18
N LEU A 615 13.18 -19.17 -41.57
CA LEU A 615 13.89 -20.38 -41.12
C LEU A 615 14.39 -20.16 -39.70
N VAL A 616 13.74 -20.79 -38.72
CA VAL A 616 14.26 -20.91 -37.34
C VAL A 616 15.50 -21.81 -37.41
N GLY A 617 16.69 -21.24 -37.19
CA GLY A 617 17.93 -22.01 -37.17
C GLY A 617 18.04 -22.88 -35.91
N GLU A 618 18.80 -23.98 -35.95
CA GLU A 618 19.07 -24.78 -34.74
C GLU A 618 19.80 -23.96 -33.65
N GLU A 619 20.60 -22.95 -34.04
CA GLU A 619 21.25 -22.03 -33.09
C GLU A 619 20.23 -21.12 -32.38
N ASP A 620 19.23 -20.59 -33.10
CA ASP A 620 18.17 -19.76 -32.52
C ASP A 620 17.30 -20.55 -31.55
N LEU A 621 17.00 -21.80 -31.91
CA LEU A 621 16.26 -22.75 -31.09
C LEU A 621 17.03 -23.09 -29.81
N ALA A 622 18.34 -23.31 -29.90
CA ALA A 622 19.19 -23.61 -28.74
C ALA A 622 19.27 -22.43 -27.77
N ALA A 623 19.30 -21.19 -28.26
CA ALA A 623 19.32 -19.98 -27.43
C ALA A 623 18.04 -19.79 -26.59
N HIS A 624 16.92 -20.38 -27.02
CA HIS A 624 15.61 -20.24 -26.38
C HIS A 624 15.22 -21.43 -25.49
N ILE A 625 16.09 -22.43 -25.34
CA ILE A 625 15.88 -23.53 -24.41
C ILE A 625 16.43 -23.12 -23.02
N PRO A 626 15.60 -23.10 -21.96
CA PRO A 626 16.07 -22.78 -20.61
C PRO A 626 17.15 -23.75 -20.13
N GLU A 627 18.20 -23.24 -19.45
CA GLU A 627 19.27 -24.09 -18.90
C GLU A 627 18.76 -25.12 -17.88
N LYS A 628 17.70 -24.79 -17.14
CA LYS A 628 17.04 -25.69 -16.18
C LYS A 628 15.53 -25.67 -16.38
N ILE A 629 14.95 -26.86 -16.49
CA ILE A 629 13.55 -27.11 -16.81
C ILE A 629 12.96 -28.01 -15.70
N ARG A 630 11.81 -27.64 -15.16
CA ARG A 630 11.15 -28.39 -14.08
C ARG A 630 10.42 -29.60 -14.67
N SER A 631 10.76 -30.80 -14.21
CA SER A 631 10.10 -32.05 -14.57
C SER A 631 10.01 -32.93 -13.31
N ASP A 632 8.80 -33.39 -12.97
CA ASP A 632 8.50 -34.16 -11.76
C ASP A 632 8.91 -33.48 -10.43
N GLY A 633 8.83 -32.15 -10.37
CA GLY A 633 9.20 -31.38 -9.16
C GLY A 633 10.70 -31.22 -8.93
N VAL A 634 11.54 -31.67 -9.87
CA VAL A 634 13.00 -31.51 -9.83
C VAL A 634 13.46 -30.69 -11.04
N MET A 635 14.49 -29.87 -10.86
CA MET A 635 15.11 -29.09 -11.95
C MET A 635 16.08 -29.98 -12.73
N LYS A 636 15.80 -30.20 -14.02
CA LYS A 636 16.59 -31.00 -14.95
C LYS A 636 17.12 -30.10 -16.08
N SER A 637 18.30 -30.39 -16.62
CA SER A 637 18.78 -29.81 -17.88
C SER A 637 18.04 -30.43 -19.07
N PHE A 638 18.06 -29.77 -20.23
CA PHE A 638 17.34 -30.26 -21.42
C PHE A 638 17.69 -31.72 -21.79
N HIS A 639 18.95 -32.12 -21.62
CA HIS A 639 19.41 -33.49 -21.91
C HIS A 639 18.95 -34.55 -20.89
N GLU A 640 18.52 -34.13 -19.69
CA GLU A 640 18.02 -35.00 -18.62
C GLU A 640 16.51 -35.25 -18.69
N LEU A 641 15.81 -34.56 -19.60
CA LEU A 641 14.38 -34.74 -19.88
C LEU A 641 14.13 -35.99 -20.73
N ASN A 642 12.94 -36.57 -20.60
CA ASN A 642 12.52 -37.64 -21.50
C ASN A 642 12.20 -37.12 -22.91
N GLU A 643 12.10 -38.00 -23.92
CA GLU A 643 11.88 -37.60 -25.32
C GLU A 643 10.60 -36.77 -25.53
N ALA A 644 9.54 -37.04 -24.78
CA ALA A 644 8.28 -36.30 -24.89
C ALA A 644 8.42 -34.88 -24.33
N GLU A 645 9.09 -34.73 -23.19
CA GLU A 645 9.41 -33.45 -22.57
C GLU A 645 10.39 -32.63 -23.42
N GLN A 646 11.43 -33.25 -23.98
CA GLN A 646 12.36 -32.57 -24.90
C GLN A 646 11.65 -32.03 -26.13
N LYS A 647 10.71 -32.81 -26.68
CA LYS A 647 9.90 -32.38 -27.83
C LYS A 647 9.00 -31.20 -27.48
N GLN A 648 8.39 -31.21 -26.29
CA GLN A 648 7.60 -30.10 -25.79
C GLN A 648 8.43 -28.82 -25.59
N VAL A 649 9.62 -28.95 -24.99
CA VAL A 649 10.51 -27.80 -24.76
C VAL A 649 11.04 -27.23 -26.08
N ARG A 650 11.39 -28.08 -27.05
CA ARG A 650 11.78 -27.62 -28.40
C ARG A 650 10.64 -26.94 -29.13
N ALA A 651 9.41 -27.45 -29.02
CA ALA A 651 8.25 -26.77 -29.59
C ALA A 651 8.08 -25.37 -28.98
N LYS A 652 8.16 -25.25 -27.64
CA LYS A 652 8.11 -23.97 -26.93
C LYS A 652 9.24 -23.01 -27.34
N ALA A 653 10.46 -23.49 -27.50
CA ALA A 653 11.61 -22.67 -27.92
C ALA A 653 11.49 -22.18 -29.37
N ALA A 654 11.04 -23.03 -30.30
CA ALA A 654 10.75 -22.61 -31.67
C ALA A 654 9.68 -21.51 -31.73
N MET A 655 8.73 -21.55 -30.79
CA MET A 655 7.69 -20.54 -30.66
C MET A 655 8.17 -19.22 -30.10
N ASP A 656 9.08 -19.27 -29.13
CA ASP A 656 9.70 -18.06 -28.63
C ASP A 656 10.47 -17.34 -29.74
N VAL A 657 11.16 -18.07 -30.63
CA VAL A 657 11.83 -17.50 -31.81
C VAL A 657 10.81 -16.86 -32.76
N LEU A 658 9.73 -17.56 -33.11
CA LEU A 658 8.67 -17.05 -33.99
C LEU A 658 8.00 -15.78 -33.45
N ALA A 659 7.65 -15.77 -32.16
CA ALA A 659 7.06 -14.61 -31.51
C ALA A 659 8.08 -13.46 -31.41
N GLU A 660 9.36 -13.74 -31.16
CA GLU A 660 10.40 -12.72 -31.13
C GLU A 660 10.60 -12.08 -32.51
N MET A 661 10.57 -12.87 -33.58
CA MET A 661 10.65 -12.41 -34.97
C MET A 661 9.48 -11.48 -35.32
N MET A 662 8.25 -11.87 -34.97
CA MET A 662 7.06 -11.01 -35.13
C MET A 662 7.18 -9.69 -34.35
N MET A 663 7.96 -9.67 -33.26
CA MET A 663 8.15 -8.53 -32.37
C MET A 663 9.44 -7.74 -32.63
N ALA A 664 10.35 -8.21 -33.49
CA ALA A 664 11.64 -7.57 -33.80
C ALA A 664 11.54 -6.64 -35.00
N GLU A 665 10.64 -6.93 -35.94
CA GLU A 665 10.41 -6.11 -37.14
C GLU A 665 9.80 -4.72 -36.82
N ASP A 666 9.20 -4.54 -35.63
CA ASP A 666 8.67 -3.23 -35.18
C ASP A 666 9.73 -2.35 -34.50
N THR A 667 10.78 -2.90 -33.89
CA THR A 667 11.82 -2.11 -33.19
C THR A 667 12.79 -1.38 -34.13
N ALA A 668 12.88 -1.78 -35.40
CA ALA A 668 13.72 -1.10 -36.38
C ALA A 668 13.14 0.23 -36.90
N ALA A 669 11.95 0.62 -36.41
CA ALA A 669 11.21 1.79 -36.87
C ALA A 669 11.05 2.91 -35.82
N ASP A 670 11.64 2.76 -34.63
CA ASP A 670 11.30 3.55 -33.43
C ASP A 670 12.03 4.92 -33.30
N ASP A 671 12.51 5.55 -34.38
CA ASP A 671 13.19 6.87 -34.29
C ASP A 671 12.47 8.06 -34.95
N ASP A 672 11.25 7.93 -35.51
CA ASP A 672 10.52 9.12 -35.97
C ASP A 672 8.97 9.00 -35.89
N GLY A 673 8.40 9.72 -34.92
CA GLY A 673 7.36 10.70 -35.21
C GLY A 673 5.88 10.32 -35.25
N ASP A 674 5.45 9.10 -35.59
CA ASP A 674 4.01 8.85 -35.73
C ASP A 674 3.61 7.37 -35.46
N ASP A 675 3.30 7.06 -34.20
CA ASP A 675 2.70 5.77 -33.81
C ASP A 675 1.21 5.76 -34.20
N GLN A 676 0.91 5.90 -35.50
CA GLN A 676 -0.44 5.76 -36.01
C GLN A 676 -0.89 4.31 -35.92
N ARG A 677 -2.20 4.13 -35.64
CA ARG A 677 -2.82 2.81 -35.52
C ARG A 677 -2.73 2.04 -36.84
N ASP A 678 -2.07 0.89 -36.83
CA ASP A 678 -2.01 -0.03 -37.96
C ASP A 678 -3.21 -0.99 -37.94
N ILE A 679 -4.34 -0.45 -38.42
CA ILE A 679 -5.64 -1.14 -38.51
C ILE A 679 -5.54 -2.41 -39.36
N MET A 680 -4.76 -2.37 -40.46
CA MET A 680 -4.61 -3.53 -41.35
C MET A 680 -3.88 -4.67 -40.63
N GLY A 681 -2.78 -4.37 -39.93
CA GLY A 681 -2.06 -5.37 -39.13
C GLY A 681 -2.91 -5.95 -37.99
N GLU A 682 -3.74 -5.14 -37.32
CA GLU A 682 -4.68 -5.64 -36.30
C GLU A 682 -5.68 -6.65 -36.88
N MET A 683 -6.29 -6.33 -38.02
CA MET A 683 -7.26 -7.21 -38.68
C MET A 683 -6.61 -8.44 -39.30
N GLU A 684 -5.38 -8.32 -39.81
CA GLU A 684 -4.60 -9.46 -40.30
C GLU A 684 -4.37 -10.47 -39.18
N ILE A 685 -4.03 -10.02 -37.96
CA ILE A 685 -3.86 -10.90 -36.80
C ILE A 685 -5.18 -11.60 -36.45
N ILE A 686 -6.30 -10.89 -36.46
CA ILE A 686 -7.61 -11.50 -36.18
C ILE A 686 -8.02 -12.50 -37.24
N ALA A 687 -7.90 -12.15 -38.51
CA ALA A 687 -8.19 -13.06 -39.61
C ALA A 687 -7.28 -14.29 -39.56
N THR A 688 -6.01 -14.12 -39.19
CA THR A 688 -5.07 -15.22 -38.97
C THR A 688 -5.54 -16.12 -37.83
N LEU A 689 -5.92 -15.55 -36.68
CA LEU A 689 -6.47 -16.30 -35.54
C LEU A 689 -7.73 -17.11 -35.92
N MET A 690 -8.60 -16.54 -36.74
CA MET A 690 -9.80 -17.21 -37.26
C MET A 690 -9.45 -18.33 -38.26
N ILE A 691 -8.52 -18.09 -39.18
CA ILE A 691 -8.11 -19.07 -40.21
C ILE A 691 -7.46 -20.29 -39.58
N THR A 692 -6.58 -20.06 -38.59
CA THR A 692 -5.77 -21.11 -37.96
C THR A 692 -6.44 -21.74 -36.76
N GLY A 693 -7.57 -21.21 -36.29
CA GLY A 693 -8.18 -21.62 -35.02
C GLY A 693 -7.27 -21.35 -33.82
N GLY A 694 -6.33 -20.41 -33.92
CA GLY A 694 -5.30 -20.19 -32.91
C GLY A 694 -4.34 -21.37 -32.72
N GLU A 695 -4.38 -22.37 -33.61
CA GLU A 695 -3.48 -23.52 -33.56
C GLU A 695 -2.11 -23.15 -34.12
N GLU A 696 -1.10 -23.45 -33.32
CA GLU A 696 0.30 -23.14 -33.61
C GLU A 696 0.80 -23.80 -34.91
N GLU A 697 0.46 -25.06 -35.12
CA GLU A 697 0.90 -25.82 -36.29
C GLU A 697 0.25 -25.32 -37.60
N GLU A 698 -0.96 -24.76 -37.52
CA GLU A 698 -1.60 -24.09 -38.66
C GLU A 698 -0.99 -22.71 -38.92
N ALA A 699 -0.67 -21.94 -37.86
CA ALA A 699 -0.03 -20.64 -38.00
C ALA A 699 1.35 -20.72 -38.68
N LYS A 700 2.14 -21.78 -38.40
CA LYS A 700 3.45 -22.02 -39.03
C LYS A 700 3.36 -22.29 -40.54
N LYS A 701 2.21 -22.76 -41.03
CA LYS A 701 1.99 -23.05 -42.46
C LYS A 701 1.67 -21.80 -43.29
N LEU A 702 1.46 -20.65 -42.65
CA LEU A 702 1.15 -19.40 -43.35
C LEU A 702 2.40 -18.78 -43.96
N SER A 703 2.41 -18.70 -45.29
CA SER A 703 3.45 -18.02 -46.05
C SER A 703 3.19 -16.51 -46.15
N ARG A 704 4.18 -15.73 -46.60
CA ARG A 704 3.98 -14.29 -46.90
C ARG A 704 2.93 -14.04 -47.96
N ALA A 705 2.88 -14.94 -48.93
CA ALA A 705 1.88 -14.93 -49.99
C ALA A 705 0.47 -15.08 -49.41
N ASP A 706 0.32 -15.90 -48.38
CA ASP A 706 -0.94 -16.09 -47.66
C ASP A 706 -1.29 -14.84 -46.86
N ARG A 707 -0.34 -14.22 -46.16
CA ARG A 707 -0.56 -12.94 -45.45
C ARG A 707 -1.02 -11.83 -46.39
N ARG A 708 -0.42 -11.73 -47.58
CA ARG A 708 -0.89 -10.78 -48.61
C ARG A 708 -2.34 -11.08 -49.04
N MET A 709 -2.66 -12.36 -49.23
CA MET A 709 -4.00 -12.80 -49.60
C MET A 709 -5.03 -12.48 -48.50
N ILE A 710 -4.66 -12.62 -47.23
CA ILE A 710 -5.49 -12.21 -46.08
C ILE A 710 -5.80 -10.71 -46.15
N ARG A 711 -4.78 -9.87 -46.37
CA ARG A 711 -4.98 -8.40 -46.52
C ARG A 711 -5.88 -8.06 -47.71
N ASP A 712 -5.65 -8.69 -48.86
CA ASP A 712 -6.47 -8.50 -50.06
C ASP A 712 -7.95 -8.91 -49.79
N ALA A 713 -8.17 -10.00 -49.04
CA ALA A 713 -9.51 -10.47 -48.68
C ALA A 713 -10.22 -9.52 -47.70
N ILE A 714 -9.53 -9.02 -46.66
CA ILE A 714 -10.06 -8.02 -45.74
C ILE A 714 -10.49 -6.77 -46.50
N PHE A 715 -9.64 -6.27 -47.41
CA PHE A 715 -9.94 -5.08 -48.22
C PHE A 715 -11.14 -5.30 -49.15
N ASN A 716 -11.20 -6.47 -49.81
CA ASN A 716 -12.33 -6.83 -50.68
C ASN A 716 -13.65 -6.94 -49.89
N GLY A 717 -13.60 -7.54 -48.70
CA GLY A 717 -14.73 -7.63 -47.77
C GLY A 717 -15.21 -6.26 -47.32
N ALA A 718 -14.29 -5.38 -46.91
CA ALA A 718 -14.60 -4.01 -46.51
C ALA A 718 -15.31 -3.22 -47.62
N ARG A 719 -14.79 -3.28 -48.85
CA ARG A 719 -15.41 -2.62 -50.01
C ARG A 719 -16.81 -3.17 -50.32
N LYS A 720 -17.02 -4.49 -50.14
CA LYS A 720 -18.33 -5.11 -50.32
C LYS A 720 -19.33 -4.60 -49.28
N ALA A 721 -18.92 -4.49 -48.02
CA ALA A 721 -19.75 -3.99 -46.94
C ALA A 721 -20.11 -2.51 -47.14
N GLU A 722 -19.13 -1.68 -47.52
CA GLU A 722 -19.33 -0.26 -47.85
C GLU A 722 -20.36 -0.08 -48.99
N GLN A 723 -20.25 -0.86 -50.06
CA GLN A 723 -21.23 -0.85 -51.16
C GLN A 723 -22.64 -1.27 -50.71
N ALA A 724 -22.73 -2.10 -49.67
CA ALA A 724 -23.99 -2.52 -49.07
C ALA A 724 -24.52 -1.54 -48.00
N GLY A 725 -23.80 -0.44 -47.72
CA GLY A 725 -24.22 0.59 -46.77
C GLY A 725 -24.22 0.13 -45.30
N ARG A 726 -23.39 -0.85 -44.95
CA ARG A 726 -23.29 -1.43 -43.59
C ARG A 726 -21.83 -1.65 -43.21
N ARG A 727 -21.54 -1.95 -41.93
CA ARG A 727 -20.15 -2.24 -41.52
C ARG A 727 -19.72 -3.63 -41.98
N THR A 728 -18.41 -3.83 -42.01
CA THR A 728 -17.77 -5.08 -42.40
C THR A 728 -17.99 -6.15 -41.34
N MET A 729 -18.63 -7.24 -41.74
CA MET A 729 -18.85 -8.43 -40.92
C MET A 729 -17.81 -9.51 -41.26
N THR A 730 -17.67 -10.49 -40.38
CA THR A 730 -16.79 -11.66 -40.60
C THR A 730 -17.13 -12.39 -41.90
N SER A 731 -18.41 -12.49 -42.25
CA SER A 731 -18.87 -13.09 -43.51
C SER A 731 -18.39 -12.32 -44.75
N ASP A 732 -18.19 -11.00 -44.66
CA ASP A 732 -17.70 -10.21 -45.79
C ASP A 732 -16.23 -10.48 -46.07
N VAL A 733 -15.43 -10.66 -45.01
CA VAL A 733 -14.02 -11.04 -45.16
C VAL A 733 -13.92 -12.46 -45.76
N ALA A 734 -14.78 -13.39 -45.31
CA ALA A 734 -14.89 -14.71 -45.93
C ALA A 734 -15.31 -14.63 -47.42
N ASP A 735 -16.23 -13.73 -47.76
CA ASP A 735 -16.60 -13.45 -49.15
C ASP A 735 -15.46 -12.81 -49.95
N GLY A 736 -14.59 -12.02 -49.30
CA GLY A 736 -13.37 -11.48 -49.90
C GLY A 736 -12.41 -12.56 -50.36
N PHE A 737 -12.24 -13.64 -49.58
CA PHE A 737 -11.50 -14.83 -50.00
C PHE A 737 -12.16 -15.54 -51.18
N ARG A 738 -13.49 -15.61 -51.19
CA ARG A 738 -14.25 -16.18 -52.32
C ARG A 738 -14.04 -15.37 -53.61
N MET A 739 -13.98 -14.04 -53.52
CA MET A 739 -13.66 -13.19 -54.69
C MET A 739 -12.27 -13.52 -55.25
N ILE A 740 -11.27 -13.76 -54.39
CA ILE A 740 -9.92 -14.17 -54.82
C ILE A 740 -9.95 -15.55 -55.49
N ASN A 741 -10.74 -16.49 -54.98
CA ASN A 741 -10.91 -17.82 -55.59
C ASN A 741 -11.57 -17.77 -56.99
N GLU A 742 -12.52 -16.85 -57.18
CA GLU A 742 -13.24 -16.65 -58.45
C GLU A 742 -12.43 -15.82 -59.47
N ASP A 743 -11.42 -15.07 -59.01
CA ASP A 743 -10.55 -14.24 -59.85
C ASP A 743 -9.54 -15.08 -60.64
N LYS A 744 -9.63 -15.02 -61.97
CA LYS A 744 -8.77 -15.81 -62.89
C LYS A 744 -7.33 -15.27 -62.98
N ASP A 745 -7.07 -14.07 -62.47
CA ASP A 745 -5.73 -13.48 -62.44
C ASP A 745 -4.84 -14.13 -61.37
N TYR A 746 -5.43 -14.84 -60.40
CA TYR A 746 -4.68 -15.62 -59.41
C TYR A 746 -4.38 -17.05 -59.89
N PRO A 747 -3.18 -17.59 -59.62
CA PRO A 747 -2.85 -18.99 -59.92
C PRO A 747 -3.79 -19.98 -59.21
N GLU A 748 -4.10 -21.11 -59.86
CA GLU A 748 -5.06 -22.12 -59.35
C GLU A 748 -4.77 -22.60 -57.91
N HIS A 749 -3.51 -22.89 -57.59
CA HIS A 749 -3.13 -23.29 -56.22
C HIS A 749 -3.44 -22.22 -55.17
N ARG A 750 -3.38 -20.92 -55.53
CA ARG A 750 -3.73 -19.82 -54.63
C ARG A 750 -5.23 -19.61 -54.50
N ARG A 751 -5.98 -19.86 -55.58
CA ARG A 751 -7.44 -19.80 -55.56
C ARG A 751 -8.01 -20.87 -54.63
N MET A 752 -7.47 -22.09 -54.70
CA MET A 752 -7.81 -23.17 -53.76
C MET A 752 -7.42 -22.84 -52.32
N ARG A 753 -6.23 -22.25 -52.10
CA ARG A 753 -5.80 -21.83 -50.76
C ARG A 753 -6.70 -20.73 -50.18
N ALA A 754 -7.14 -19.76 -51.01
CA ALA A 754 -8.09 -18.73 -50.62
C ALA A 754 -9.43 -19.34 -50.21
N PHE A 755 -9.91 -20.34 -50.96
CA PHE A 755 -11.13 -21.06 -50.62
C PHE A 755 -11.04 -21.74 -49.24
N GLU A 756 -9.95 -22.48 -48.96
CA GLU A 756 -9.72 -23.10 -47.65
C GLU A 756 -9.75 -22.08 -46.51
N MET A 757 -9.05 -20.96 -46.66
CA MET A 757 -9.03 -19.88 -45.64
C MET A 757 -10.41 -19.26 -45.43
N GLY A 758 -11.14 -19.02 -46.52
CA GLY A 758 -12.51 -18.49 -46.46
C GLY A 758 -13.46 -19.42 -45.72
N GLU A 759 -13.39 -20.73 -45.95
CA GLU A 759 -14.19 -21.72 -45.23
C GLU A 759 -13.83 -21.78 -43.74
N SER A 760 -12.54 -21.62 -43.38
CA SER A 760 -12.14 -21.51 -41.98
C SER A 760 -12.77 -20.30 -41.28
N LEU A 761 -12.80 -19.13 -41.92
CA LEU A 761 -13.50 -17.95 -41.37
C LEU A 761 -15.00 -18.18 -41.21
N ARG A 762 -15.63 -18.94 -42.12
CA ARG A 762 -17.09 -19.21 -42.03
C ARG A 762 -17.48 -19.97 -40.78
N MET A 763 -16.56 -20.72 -40.15
CA MET A 763 -16.81 -21.35 -38.85
C MET A 763 -17.20 -20.33 -37.77
N PHE A 764 -16.78 -19.07 -37.90
CA PHE A 764 -17.13 -17.97 -36.99
C PHE A 764 -18.35 -17.16 -37.43
N CYS A 765 -19.02 -17.55 -38.53
CA CYS A 765 -20.19 -16.87 -39.07
C CYS A 765 -21.51 -17.52 -38.65
N ASP A 766 -21.46 -18.76 -38.18
CA ASP A 766 -22.62 -19.58 -37.84
C ASP A 766 -22.68 -19.89 -36.33
N GLY A 767 -23.84 -20.33 -35.84
CA GLY A 767 -24.00 -20.75 -34.44
C GLY A 767 -23.76 -19.63 -33.43
N PHE A 768 -23.20 -19.98 -32.27
CA PHE A 768 -22.91 -19.03 -31.20
C PHE A 768 -21.78 -18.07 -31.58
N GLU A 769 -20.77 -18.56 -32.30
CA GLU A 769 -19.68 -17.75 -32.83
C GLU A 769 -20.22 -16.67 -33.79
N GLY A 770 -21.18 -17.03 -34.66
CA GLY A 770 -21.86 -16.09 -35.53
C GLY A 770 -22.63 -15.00 -34.79
N GLU A 771 -23.36 -15.35 -33.73
CA GLU A 771 -24.07 -14.39 -32.87
C GLU A 771 -23.12 -13.33 -32.30
N VAL A 772 -21.89 -13.73 -31.94
CA VAL A 772 -20.90 -12.86 -31.31
C VAL A 772 -20.07 -12.10 -32.33
N PHE A 773 -19.53 -12.77 -33.36
CA PHE A 773 -18.49 -12.22 -34.24
C PHE A 773 -19.00 -11.80 -35.62
N ASN A 774 -20.18 -12.23 -36.06
CA ASN A 774 -20.69 -11.97 -37.41
C ASN A 774 -21.94 -11.08 -37.40
N THR A 775 -21.75 -9.84 -36.98
CA THR A 775 -22.85 -8.90 -36.75
C THR A 775 -22.42 -7.47 -37.09
N ASP A 776 -23.37 -6.61 -37.47
CA ASP A 776 -23.18 -5.16 -37.66
C ASP A 776 -23.16 -4.39 -36.32
N GLY A 777 -23.12 -5.15 -35.20
CA GLY A 777 -23.53 -4.76 -33.85
C GLY A 777 -23.16 -3.36 -33.34
N GLU A 778 -24.00 -2.87 -32.43
CA GLU A 778 -23.86 -1.55 -31.82
C GLU A 778 -22.62 -1.42 -30.92
N ALA A 779 -22.17 -0.18 -30.72
CA ALA A 779 -21.12 0.12 -29.75
C ALA A 779 -21.64 -0.14 -28.33
N TRP A 780 -20.80 -0.71 -27.47
CA TRP A 780 -21.13 -0.78 -26.05
C TRP A 780 -21.34 0.64 -25.48
N PRO A 781 -22.26 0.80 -24.52
CA PRO A 781 -22.49 2.10 -23.91
C PRO A 781 -21.22 2.61 -23.22
N ASP A 782 -21.01 3.93 -23.26
CA ASP A 782 -19.96 4.61 -22.50
C ASP A 782 -20.40 4.63 -21.02
N THR A 783 -19.98 3.62 -20.27
CA THR A 783 -20.32 3.44 -18.85
C THR A 783 -19.11 3.64 -17.95
N ASP A 784 -19.37 3.89 -16.66
CA ASP A 784 -18.32 4.01 -15.67
C ASP A 784 -17.55 2.70 -15.48
N VAL A 785 -18.28 1.59 -15.47
CA VAL A 785 -17.73 0.25 -15.30
C VAL A 785 -18.31 -0.67 -16.37
N THR A 786 -17.45 -1.49 -16.97
CA THR A 786 -17.82 -2.61 -17.84
C THR A 786 -17.19 -3.88 -17.31
N ILE A 787 -18.02 -4.88 -16.99
CA ILE A 787 -17.56 -6.21 -16.56
C ILE A 787 -17.85 -7.19 -17.69
N VAL A 788 -16.83 -7.91 -18.14
CA VAL A 788 -16.93 -8.92 -19.19
C VAL A 788 -16.61 -10.29 -18.59
N ASP A 789 -17.66 -11.09 -18.40
CA ASP A 789 -17.55 -12.50 -18.02
C ASP A 789 -17.37 -13.34 -19.28
N LEU A 790 -16.18 -13.91 -19.43
CA LEU A 790 -15.80 -14.76 -20.56
C LEU A 790 -16.59 -16.08 -20.61
N ALA A 791 -17.24 -16.47 -19.50
CA ALA A 791 -18.21 -17.55 -19.39
C ALA A 791 -17.89 -18.80 -20.23
N THR A 792 -18.58 -19.01 -21.35
CA THR A 792 -18.42 -20.22 -22.18
C THR A 792 -17.05 -20.27 -22.84
N PHE A 793 -16.50 -19.14 -23.29
CA PHE A 793 -15.20 -19.07 -23.97
C PHE A 793 -14.01 -19.28 -23.03
N ALA A 794 -14.21 -19.17 -21.71
CA ALA A 794 -13.17 -19.51 -20.73
C ALA A 794 -12.98 -21.03 -20.53
N ARG A 795 -13.80 -21.87 -21.17
CA ARG A 795 -13.70 -23.34 -21.05
C ARG A 795 -12.68 -23.91 -22.03
N GLU A 796 -12.11 -25.06 -21.67
CA GLU A 796 -11.23 -25.81 -22.58
C GLU A 796 -11.91 -26.09 -23.92
N GLY A 797 -11.17 -25.90 -25.02
CA GLY A 797 -11.66 -26.09 -26.39
C GLY A 797 -12.12 -24.81 -27.09
N TYR A 798 -12.23 -23.68 -26.39
CA TYR A 798 -12.62 -22.37 -26.96
C TYR A 798 -11.46 -21.37 -27.09
N ASN A 799 -10.22 -21.85 -27.14
CA ASN A 799 -9.02 -21.00 -27.11
C ASN A 799 -8.98 -19.97 -28.26
N ALA A 800 -9.45 -20.35 -29.45
CA ALA A 800 -9.53 -19.45 -30.60
C ALA A 800 -10.56 -18.34 -30.38
N GLN A 801 -11.77 -18.73 -29.97
CA GLN A 801 -12.89 -17.82 -29.69
C GLN A 801 -12.53 -16.86 -28.56
N LEU A 802 -11.84 -17.36 -27.52
CA LEU A 802 -11.35 -16.56 -26.40
C LEU A 802 -10.35 -15.49 -26.86
N ALA A 803 -9.38 -15.86 -27.69
CA ALA A 803 -8.40 -14.93 -28.23
C ALA A 803 -9.03 -13.87 -29.14
N ILE A 804 -10.01 -14.25 -29.97
CA ILE A 804 -10.76 -13.33 -30.83
C ILE A 804 -11.62 -12.39 -29.98
N ALA A 805 -12.32 -12.91 -28.96
CA ALA A 805 -13.12 -12.10 -28.05
C ALA A 805 -12.25 -11.09 -27.28
N TYR A 806 -11.12 -11.53 -26.74
CA TYR A 806 -10.18 -10.67 -26.02
C TYR A 806 -9.62 -9.56 -26.92
N THR A 807 -9.16 -9.92 -28.12
CA THR A 807 -8.69 -8.97 -29.14
C THR A 807 -9.78 -7.95 -29.49
N SER A 808 -11.02 -8.40 -29.69
CA SER A 808 -12.16 -7.54 -30.01
C SER A 808 -12.49 -6.57 -28.85
N ILE A 809 -12.40 -7.03 -27.60
CA ILE A 809 -12.57 -6.18 -26.41
C ILE A 809 -11.47 -5.11 -26.37
N MET A 810 -10.21 -5.48 -26.59
CA MET A 810 -9.10 -4.52 -26.62
C MET A 810 -9.24 -3.49 -27.75
N MET A 811 -9.66 -3.89 -28.95
CA MET A 811 -9.92 -2.95 -30.04
C MET A 811 -11.04 -1.97 -29.70
N ARG A 812 -12.11 -2.44 -29.04
CA ARG A 812 -13.18 -1.56 -28.56
C ARG A 812 -12.67 -0.56 -27.53
N ILE A 813 -11.87 -1.01 -26.57
CA ILE A 813 -11.23 -0.14 -25.58
C ILE A 813 -10.31 0.85 -26.29
N ASN A 814 -9.59 0.43 -27.33
CA ASN A 814 -8.73 1.31 -28.11
C ASN A 814 -9.52 2.42 -28.83
N ASN A 815 -10.62 2.06 -29.49
CA ASN A 815 -11.54 3.05 -30.09
C ASN A 815 -12.08 4.04 -29.04
N LEU A 816 -12.36 3.56 -27.82
CA LEU A 816 -12.77 4.42 -26.71
C LEU A 816 -11.64 5.32 -26.22
N ALA A 817 -10.41 4.81 -26.16
CA ALA A 817 -9.21 5.56 -25.80
C ALA A 817 -8.92 6.68 -26.82
N GLU A 818 -9.02 6.40 -28.12
CA GLU A 818 -8.88 7.40 -29.19
C GLU A 818 -9.96 8.49 -29.09
N LYS A 819 -11.21 8.10 -28.86
CA LYS A 819 -12.34 9.02 -28.70
C LYS A 819 -12.17 9.95 -27.49
N HIS A 820 -11.59 9.43 -26.41
CA HIS A 820 -11.46 10.13 -25.12
C HIS A 820 -10.01 10.52 -24.79
N GLN A 821 -9.12 10.59 -25.78
CA GLN A 821 -7.70 10.88 -25.58
C GLN A 821 -7.42 12.27 -24.98
N HIS A 822 -8.40 13.18 -25.05
CA HIS A 822 -8.35 14.51 -24.48
C HIS A 822 -9.12 14.64 -23.15
N ASP A 823 -9.73 13.56 -22.66
CA ASP A 823 -10.40 13.54 -21.36
C ASP A 823 -9.37 13.43 -20.23
N GLU A 824 -9.64 14.08 -19.10
CA GLU A 824 -8.85 13.85 -17.87
C GLU A 824 -9.10 12.48 -17.21
N ARG A 825 -10.16 11.78 -17.63
CA ARG A 825 -10.59 10.50 -17.08
C ARG A 825 -9.90 9.36 -17.83
N PRO A 826 -8.97 8.61 -17.19
CA PRO A 826 -8.27 7.54 -17.87
C PRO A 826 -9.15 6.31 -18.07
N ILE A 827 -8.66 5.38 -18.89
CA ILE A 827 -9.23 4.04 -19.03
C ILE A 827 -8.35 3.06 -18.26
N VAL A 828 -8.95 2.14 -17.52
CA VAL A 828 -8.21 1.07 -16.82
C VAL A 828 -8.83 -0.26 -17.22
N MET A 829 -8.03 -1.15 -17.81
CA MET A 829 -8.44 -2.51 -18.14
C MET A 829 -7.76 -3.48 -17.18
N LEU A 830 -8.54 -4.12 -16.32
CA LEU A 830 -8.14 -5.20 -15.43
C LEU A 830 -8.50 -6.54 -16.06
N THR A 831 -7.51 -7.38 -16.33
CA THR A 831 -7.73 -8.77 -16.75
C THR A 831 -7.39 -9.71 -15.61
N ASP A 832 -8.39 -10.42 -15.09
CA ASP A 832 -8.18 -11.55 -14.19
C ASP A 832 -7.87 -12.81 -15.01
N GLU A 833 -7.06 -13.71 -14.46
CA GLU A 833 -6.55 -14.89 -15.17
C GLU A 833 -5.76 -14.56 -16.45
N GLY A 834 -4.80 -13.65 -16.34
CA GLY A 834 -3.93 -13.21 -17.42
C GLY A 834 -3.17 -14.31 -18.18
N HIS A 835 -3.09 -15.52 -17.65
CA HIS A 835 -2.54 -16.68 -18.36
C HIS A 835 -3.29 -16.98 -19.67
N ILE A 836 -4.56 -16.57 -19.78
CA ILE A 836 -5.35 -16.60 -21.02
C ILE A 836 -4.63 -15.89 -22.19
N ILE A 837 -3.87 -14.82 -21.89
CA ILE A 837 -3.16 -14.03 -22.89
C ILE A 837 -1.89 -14.74 -23.35
N THR A 838 -1.22 -15.42 -22.42
CA THR A 838 0.13 -15.93 -22.63
C THR A 838 0.17 -17.34 -23.17
N THR A 839 -0.92 -18.09 -23.06
CA THR A 839 -1.06 -19.41 -23.70
C THR A 839 -1.24 -19.31 -25.22
N ASN A 840 -1.72 -18.17 -25.73
CA ASN A 840 -1.87 -17.96 -27.17
C ASN A 840 -0.70 -17.11 -27.76
N PRO A 841 0.17 -17.72 -28.57
CA PRO A 841 1.37 -17.06 -29.10
C PRO A 841 1.06 -15.91 -30.08
N LEU A 842 -0.12 -15.91 -30.70
CA LEU A 842 -0.55 -14.86 -31.62
C LEU A 842 -1.20 -13.67 -30.90
N LEU A 843 -1.68 -13.87 -29.67
CA LEU A 843 -2.33 -12.82 -28.87
C LEU A 843 -1.29 -11.90 -28.19
N ALA A 844 -0.18 -12.45 -27.73
CA ALA A 844 0.85 -11.69 -27.01
C ALA A 844 1.45 -10.52 -27.84
N PRO A 845 1.82 -10.69 -29.13
CA PRO A 845 2.27 -9.59 -29.97
C PRO A 845 1.24 -8.48 -30.15
N PHE A 846 -0.04 -8.86 -30.34
CA PHE A 846 -1.14 -7.91 -30.45
C PHE A 846 -1.28 -7.06 -29.17
N VAL A 847 -1.29 -7.71 -28.00
CA VAL A 847 -1.38 -7.03 -26.70
C VAL A 847 -0.23 -6.03 -26.53
N VAL A 848 1.00 -6.42 -26.88
CA VAL A 848 2.16 -5.53 -26.77
C VAL A 848 1.98 -4.27 -27.62
N LYS A 849 1.53 -4.43 -28.87
CA LYS A 849 1.28 -3.30 -29.78
C LYS A 849 0.23 -2.34 -29.24
N VAL A 850 -0.91 -2.86 -28.77
CA VAL A 850 -2.00 -2.04 -28.23
C VAL A 850 -1.59 -1.34 -26.93
N VAL A 851 -0.92 -2.05 -26.02
CA VAL A 851 -0.48 -1.50 -24.73
C VAL A 851 0.57 -0.40 -24.90
N LYS A 852 1.49 -0.52 -25.87
CA LYS A 852 2.45 0.56 -26.21
C LYS A 852 1.73 1.86 -26.56
N MET A 853 0.70 1.79 -27.40
CA MET A 853 -0.10 2.94 -27.80
C MET A 853 -0.92 3.51 -26.62
N TRP A 854 -1.53 2.64 -25.80
CA TRP A 854 -2.35 3.04 -24.65
C TRP A 854 -1.63 3.95 -23.67
N ARG A 855 -0.31 3.81 -23.53
CA ARG A 855 0.53 4.72 -22.74
C ARG A 855 0.36 6.19 -23.16
N LYS A 856 0.21 6.47 -24.46
CA LYS A 856 0.02 7.83 -25.00
C LYS A 856 -1.43 8.31 -24.90
N LEU A 857 -2.40 7.39 -24.93
CA LEU A 857 -3.83 7.68 -24.90
C LEU A 857 -4.44 7.77 -23.49
N GLY A 858 -3.63 7.61 -22.43
CA GLY A 858 -4.14 7.62 -21.05
C GLY A 858 -4.94 6.37 -20.67
N ALA A 859 -4.67 5.25 -21.34
CA ALA A 859 -5.25 3.94 -21.04
C ALA A 859 -4.21 3.03 -20.36
N TRP A 860 -4.64 2.29 -19.35
CA TRP A 860 -3.73 1.50 -18.50
C TRP A 860 -4.18 0.06 -18.40
N TRP A 861 -3.35 -0.81 -18.95
CA TRP A 861 -3.52 -2.25 -18.86
C TRP A 861 -2.95 -2.80 -17.54
N TRP A 862 -3.80 -3.55 -16.82
CA TRP A 862 -3.49 -4.26 -15.59
C TRP A 862 -3.87 -5.73 -15.75
N VAL A 863 -2.97 -6.63 -15.38
CA VAL A 863 -3.18 -8.07 -15.52
C VAL A 863 -2.90 -8.77 -14.20
N ALA A 864 -3.78 -9.69 -13.81
CA ALA A 864 -3.62 -10.52 -12.62
C ALA A 864 -3.48 -11.99 -13.04
N THR A 865 -2.47 -12.68 -12.51
CA THR A 865 -2.23 -14.10 -12.82
C THR A 865 -1.78 -14.89 -11.59
N GLN A 866 -2.00 -16.20 -11.62
CA GLN A 866 -1.65 -17.10 -10.52
C GLN A 866 -0.25 -17.67 -10.64
N ASN A 867 0.19 -17.97 -11.87
CA ASN A 867 1.38 -18.75 -12.15
C ASN A 867 2.21 -18.06 -13.25
N MET A 868 3.46 -17.74 -12.93
CA MET A 868 4.38 -17.16 -13.91
C MET A 868 5.08 -18.24 -14.76
N ALA A 869 5.07 -19.51 -14.36
CA ALA A 869 5.64 -20.62 -15.14
C ALA A 869 5.00 -20.78 -16.53
N ASP A 870 3.73 -20.41 -16.65
CA ASP A 870 2.95 -20.53 -17.87
C ASP A 870 3.28 -19.44 -18.90
N PHE A 871 4.09 -18.43 -18.53
CA PHE A 871 4.50 -17.37 -19.43
C PHE A 871 5.65 -17.85 -20.34
N PRO A 872 5.52 -17.74 -21.68
CA PRO A 872 6.60 -18.05 -22.61
C PRO A 872 7.70 -16.96 -22.56
N SER A 873 8.90 -17.26 -23.04
CA SER A 873 10.02 -16.30 -23.00
C SER A 873 9.72 -15.05 -23.84
N SER A 874 8.93 -15.23 -24.91
CA SER A 874 8.39 -14.15 -25.75
C SER A 874 7.54 -13.12 -25.00
N ALA A 875 6.93 -13.47 -23.86
CA ALA A 875 6.20 -12.53 -23.00
C ALA A 875 7.11 -11.51 -22.30
N LYS A 876 8.43 -11.70 -22.31
CA LYS A 876 9.40 -10.78 -21.68
C LYS A 876 9.27 -9.34 -22.18
N LYS A 877 9.08 -9.14 -23.49
CA LYS A 877 8.88 -7.79 -24.07
C LYS A 877 7.62 -7.12 -23.50
N MET A 878 6.54 -7.89 -23.31
CA MET A 878 5.28 -7.42 -22.70
C MET A 878 5.49 -7.02 -21.23
N LEU A 879 6.13 -7.90 -20.45
CA LEU A 879 6.35 -7.70 -19.02
C LEU A 879 7.34 -6.56 -18.73
N ASN A 880 8.33 -6.33 -19.60
CA ASN A 880 9.26 -5.21 -19.48
C ASN A 880 8.60 -3.82 -19.59
N MET A 881 7.40 -3.74 -20.18
CA MET A 881 6.63 -2.50 -20.23
C MET A 881 5.92 -2.21 -18.92
N ILE A 882 5.72 -3.22 -18.07
CA ILE A 882 4.99 -3.07 -16.81
C ILE A 882 5.91 -2.47 -15.75
N GLU A 883 5.54 -1.28 -15.28
CA GLU A 883 6.26 -0.63 -14.19
C GLU A 883 5.85 -1.17 -12.81
N TRP A 884 4.55 -1.38 -12.58
CA TRP A 884 4.02 -1.70 -11.27
C TRP A 884 3.85 -3.21 -11.09
N TRP A 885 4.63 -3.81 -10.21
CA TRP A 885 4.54 -5.22 -9.88
C TRP A 885 4.02 -5.37 -8.45
N ILE A 886 2.81 -5.94 -8.30
CA ILE A 886 2.19 -6.24 -7.02
C ILE A 886 2.28 -7.75 -6.79
N CYS A 887 3.23 -8.15 -5.97
CA CYS A 887 3.55 -9.54 -5.68
C CYS A 887 2.99 -9.92 -4.32
N LEU A 888 1.81 -10.55 -4.27
CA LEU A 888 1.25 -11.09 -3.03
C LEU A 888 2.07 -12.29 -2.54
N VAL A 889 1.89 -12.70 -1.29
CA VAL A 889 2.57 -13.86 -0.69
C VAL A 889 2.70 -15.04 -1.65
N MET A 890 3.93 -15.48 -1.90
CA MET A 890 4.25 -16.53 -2.87
C MET A 890 5.43 -17.38 -2.40
N PRO A 891 5.50 -18.65 -2.82
CA PRO A 891 6.62 -19.54 -2.51
C PRO A 891 7.89 -19.16 -3.29
N GLN A 892 9.02 -19.76 -2.91
CA GLN A 892 10.32 -19.44 -3.49
C GLN A 892 10.40 -19.75 -4.99
N ASP A 893 9.77 -20.83 -5.44
CA ASP A 893 9.76 -21.22 -6.86
C ASP A 893 9.07 -20.18 -7.75
N GLU A 894 7.96 -19.59 -7.31
CA GLU A 894 7.29 -18.49 -8.03
C GLU A 894 8.17 -17.22 -8.11
N ILE A 895 8.99 -16.94 -7.09
CA ILE A 895 9.92 -15.81 -7.11
C ILE A 895 11.03 -16.02 -8.13
N GLU A 896 11.55 -17.24 -8.23
CA GLU A 896 12.52 -17.59 -9.28
C GLU A 896 11.88 -17.50 -10.67
N ASP A 897 10.61 -17.86 -10.81
CA ASP A 897 9.87 -17.73 -12.07
C ASP A 897 9.69 -16.25 -12.49
N ILE A 898 9.51 -15.34 -11.52
CA ILE A 898 9.53 -13.88 -11.76
C ILE A 898 10.93 -13.40 -12.16
N ALA A 899 11.98 -13.94 -11.52
CA ALA A 899 13.37 -13.56 -11.78
C ALA A 899 13.82 -13.84 -13.22
N ARG A 900 13.12 -14.72 -13.95
CA ARG A 900 13.33 -14.93 -15.39
C ARG A 900 12.98 -13.71 -16.24
N PHE A 901 12.01 -12.91 -15.80
CA PHE A 901 11.48 -11.77 -16.56
C PHE A 901 11.91 -10.42 -15.98
N LYS A 902 12.10 -10.32 -14.66
CA LYS A 902 12.51 -9.10 -13.97
C LYS A 902 13.83 -9.34 -13.25
N ASN A 903 14.81 -8.47 -13.46
CA ASN A 903 16.06 -8.51 -12.71
C ASN A 903 15.79 -8.14 -11.25
N LEU A 904 15.74 -9.14 -10.38
CA LEU A 904 15.54 -8.96 -8.94
C LEU A 904 16.88 -8.95 -8.21
N THR A 905 17.09 -7.97 -7.34
CA THR A 905 18.20 -7.99 -6.38
C THR A 905 17.94 -9.04 -5.29
N GLU A 906 19.00 -9.49 -4.61
CA GLU A 906 18.84 -10.41 -3.47
C GLU A 906 17.98 -9.78 -2.36
N GLU A 907 18.08 -8.48 -2.10
CA GLU A 907 17.21 -7.78 -1.16
C GLU A 907 15.74 -7.82 -1.58
N GLN A 908 15.42 -7.63 -2.87
CA GLN A 908 14.04 -7.71 -3.36
C GLN A 908 13.49 -9.14 -3.23
N LYS A 909 14.29 -10.16 -3.53
CA LYS A 909 13.91 -11.57 -3.31
C LYS A 909 13.63 -11.85 -1.83
N GLN A 910 14.50 -11.38 -0.93
CA GLN A 910 14.30 -11.53 0.51
C GLN A 910 13.05 -10.80 1.00
N LEU A 911 12.77 -9.59 0.49
CA LEU A 911 11.55 -8.85 0.79
C LEU A 911 10.31 -9.64 0.39
N MET A 912 10.28 -10.20 -0.83
CA MET A 912 9.19 -11.05 -1.33
C MET A 912 9.02 -12.32 -0.50
N LEU A 913 10.11 -13.02 -0.20
CA LEU A 913 10.13 -14.21 0.67
C LEU A 913 9.68 -13.92 2.10
N SER A 914 9.78 -12.66 2.55
CA SER A 914 9.36 -12.25 3.89
C SER A 914 7.84 -12.11 4.03
N ALA A 915 7.10 -11.96 2.92
CA ALA A 915 5.66 -11.78 2.97
C ALA A 915 4.94 -12.96 3.62
N ARG A 916 3.94 -12.68 4.45
CA ARG A 916 3.12 -13.68 5.15
C ARG A 916 1.64 -13.43 4.94
N LYS A 917 0.85 -14.45 5.22
CA LYS A 917 -0.61 -14.36 5.26
C LYS A 917 -1.09 -15.04 6.52
N GLU A 918 -2.01 -14.41 7.22
CA GLU A 918 -2.74 -15.04 8.30
C GLU A 918 -4.24 -15.05 7.92
N PRO A 919 -4.85 -16.23 7.72
CA PRO A 919 -6.23 -16.35 7.30
C PRO A 919 -7.15 -15.46 8.13
N LYS A 920 -8.09 -14.78 7.47
CA LYS A 920 -9.10 -13.89 8.08
C LYS A 920 -8.57 -12.61 8.74
N LYS A 921 -7.25 -12.40 8.83
CA LYS A 921 -6.66 -11.18 9.39
C LYS A 921 -6.05 -10.30 8.30
N TYR A 922 -5.09 -10.83 7.55
CA TYR A 922 -4.38 -10.07 6.53
C TYR A 922 -3.69 -10.97 5.51
N THR A 923 -3.39 -10.39 4.34
CA THR A 923 -2.43 -10.90 3.37
C THR A 923 -1.37 -9.83 3.15
N GLU A 924 -0.09 -10.20 3.15
CA GLU A 924 1.00 -9.31 2.74
C GLU A 924 1.36 -9.49 1.26
N GLY A 925 1.93 -8.43 0.70
CA GLY A 925 2.54 -8.44 -0.62
C GLY A 925 3.64 -7.39 -0.70
N VAL A 926 4.35 -7.39 -1.81
CA VAL A 926 5.39 -6.43 -2.13
C VAL A 926 4.99 -5.65 -3.37
N VAL A 927 5.11 -4.33 -3.33
CA VAL A 927 5.08 -3.50 -4.52
C VAL A 927 6.51 -3.21 -4.96
N LEU A 928 6.79 -3.49 -6.24
CA LEU A 928 8.04 -3.15 -6.91
C LEU A 928 7.74 -2.23 -8.10
N SER A 929 8.24 -1.01 -8.04
CA SER A 929 8.30 -0.05 -9.15
C SER A 929 9.69 0.60 -9.20
N GLU A 930 9.93 1.48 -10.17
CA GLU A 930 11.22 2.18 -10.28
C GLU A 930 11.46 3.14 -9.10
N ASN A 931 10.39 3.68 -8.50
CA ASN A 931 10.46 4.68 -7.45
C ASN A 931 10.05 4.14 -6.07
N MET A 932 9.57 2.90 -6.00
CA MET A 932 9.04 2.33 -4.76
C MET A 932 9.29 0.83 -4.64
N GLU A 933 9.84 0.43 -3.50
CA GLU A 933 9.99 -0.95 -3.07
C GLU A 933 9.44 -1.05 -1.65
N ALA A 934 8.26 -1.65 -1.48
CA ALA A 934 7.62 -1.70 -0.17
C ALA A 934 6.89 -3.01 0.08
N LEU A 935 7.09 -3.57 1.27
CA LEU A 935 6.19 -4.56 1.82
C LEU A 935 4.93 -3.85 2.32
N PHE A 936 3.77 -4.39 1.97
CA PHE A 936 2.49 -3.93 2.47
C PHE A 936 1.67 -5.12 3.00
N ARG A 937 0.71 -4.78 3.84
CA ARG A 937 -0.28 -5.64 4.47
C ARG A 937 -1.65 -5.13 4.08
N ASN A 938 -2.41 -5.98 3.40
CA ASN A 938 -3.76 -5.68 2.96
C ASN A 938 -4.75 -6.00 4.10
N VAL A 939 -5.28 -4.95 4.71
CA VAL A 939 -6.34 -5.01 5.74
C VAL A 939 -7.50 -4.12 5.26
N PRO A 940 -8.28 -4.55 4.25
CA PRO A 940 -9.29 -3.69 3.64
C PRO A 940 -10.50 -3.48 4.56
N PRO A 941 -11.31 -2.43 4.29
CA PRO A 941 -12.61 -2.28 4.92
C PRO A 941 -13.46 -3.53 4.74
N SER A 942 -14.26 -3.84 5.75
CA SER A 942 -15.00 -5.10 5.83
C SER A 942 -15.99 -5.31 4.68
N LEU A 943 -16.53 -4.23 4.13
CA LEU A 943 -17.39 -4.29 2.94
C LEU A 943 -16.67 -4.90 1.73
N TYR A 944 -15.44 -4.46 1.44
CA TYR A 944 -14.69 -4.94 0.27
C TYR A 944 -14.28 -6.41 0.40
N LEU A 945 -14.11 -6.91 1.62
CA LEU A 945 -13.98 -8.36 1.86
C LEU A 945 -15.27 -9.09 1.55
N SER A 946 -16.41 -8.56 1.99
CA SER A 946 -17.71 -9.19 1.74
C SER A 946 -18.08 -9.19 0.26
N LEU A 947 -17.72 -8.14 -0.49
CA LEU A 947 -17.95 -8.04 -1.93
C LEU A 947 -17.04 -9.00 -2.72
N ALA A 948 -15.81 -9.23 -2.24
CA ALA A 948 -14.86 -10.15 -2.86
C ALA A 948 -15.11 -11.63 -2.53
N GLY A 949 -15.98 -11.92 -1.56
CA GLY A 949 -16.17 -13.27 -1.05
C GLY A 949 -16.85 -14.19 -2.06
N THR A 950 -16.09 -15.09 -2.69
CA THR A 950 -16.57 -16.02 -3.72
C THR A 950 -16.69 -17.47 -3.24
N GLU A 951 -16.25 -17.78 -2.00
CA GLU A 951 -16.28 -19.13 -1.44
C GLU A 951 -17.72 -19.61 -1.19
N LYS A 952 -17.90 -20.93 -1.14
CA LYS A 952 -19.24 -21.56 -1.05
C LYS A 952 -19.97 -21.17 0.24
N ASP A 953 -19.26 -21.12 1.36
CA ASP A 953 -19.79 -20.74 2.66
C ASP A 953 -20.15 -19.25 2.72
N GLU A 954 -19.34 -18.36 2.14
CA GLU A 954 -19.61 -16.93 2.02
C GLU A 954 -20.89 -16.68 1.18
N LYS A 955 -21.01 -17.33 0.02
CA LYS A 955 -22.22 -17.30 -0.83
C LYS A 955 -23.45 -17.84 -0.09
N THR A 956 -23.27 -18.91 0.68
CA THR A 956 -24.36 -19.49 1.49
C THR A 956 -24.82 -18.55 2.60
N GLU A 957 -23.89 -17.86 3.26
CA GLU A 957 -24.21 -16.85 4.29
C GLU A 957 -25.03 -15.71 3.71
N ARG A 958 -24.60 -15.12 2.57
CA ARG A 958 -25.36 -14.06 1.90
C ARG A 958 -26.74 -14.55 1.45
N ALA A 959 -26.82 -15.71 0.80
CA ALA A 959 -28.10 -16.28 0.36
C ALA A 959 -29.07 -16.52 1.52
N ARG A 960 -28.57 -16.87 2.71
CA ARG A 960 -29.39 -17.01 3.92
C ARG A 960 -29.96 -15.65 4.35
N TYR A 961 -29.16 -14.59 4.40
CA TYR A 961 -29.66 -13.25 4.76
C TYR A 961 -30.63 -12.68 3.73
N MET A 962 -30.40 -12.92 2.44
CA MET A 962 -31.34 -12.56 1.37
C MET A 962 -32.71 -13.22 1.61
N LYS A 963 -32.73 -14.53 1.90
CA LYS A 963 -33.97 -15.27 2.19
C LYS A 963 -34.63 -14.82 3.51
N GLN A 964 -33.82 -14.57 4.54
CA GLN A 964 -34.32 -14.23 5.87
C GLN A 964 -34.93 -12.82 5.93
N PHE A 965 -34.32 -11.85 5.25
CA PHE A 965 -34.69 -10.45 5.35
C PHE A 965 -35.34 -9.87 4.09
N GLY A 966 -35.41 -10.64 2.99
CA GLY A 966 -35.96 -10.15 1.72
C GLY A 966 -35.15 -9.02 1.10
N ILE A 967 -33.82 -9.08 1.25
CA ILE A 967 -32.86 -8.06 0.78
C ILE A 967 -32.09 -8.53 -0.46
N THR A 968 -31.54 -7.59 -1.22
CA THR A 968 -30.68 -7.87 -2.39
C THR A 968 -29.35 -8.50 -1.98
N GLU A 969 -28.62 -9.08 -2.93
CA GLU A 969 -27.28 -9.63 -2.64
C GLU A 969 -26.29 -8.54 -2.19
N VAL A 970 -26.41 -7.32 -2.76
CA VAL A 970 -25.60 -6.16 -2.34
C VAL A 970 -25.90 -5.78 -0.90
N GLU A 971 -27.17 -5.66 -0.53
CA GLU A 971 -27.57 -5.35 0.85
C GLU A 971 -27.16 -6.45 1.83
N ALA A 972 -27.21 -7.72 1.41
CA ALA A 972 -26.70 -8.83 2.19
C ALA A 972 -25.18 -8.72 2.38
N ALA A 973 -24.42 -8.32 1.35
CA ALA A 973 -22.98 -8.09 1.45
C ALA A 973 -22.64 -6.88 2.34
N GLU A 974 -23.42 -5.79 2.28
CA GLU A 974 -23.30 -4.66 3.20
C GLU A 974 -23.57 -5.08 4.65
N TYR A 975 -24.60 -5.91 4.88
CA TYR A 975 -24.90 -6.44 6.21
C TYR A 975 -23.80 -7.38 6.73
N VAL A 976 -23.28 -8.28 5.89
CA VAL A 976 -22.10 -9.10 6.22
C VAL A 976 -20.90 -8.22 6.57
N GLY A 977 -20.62 -7.18 5.78
CA GLY A 977 -19.56 -6.21 6.08
C GLY A 977 -19.71 -5.55 7.45
N LYS A 978 -20.92 -5.09 7.80
CA LYS A 978 -21.22 -4.53 9.13
C LYS A 978 -21.09 -5.57 10.25
N MET A 979 -21.47 -6.81 10.00
CA MET A 979 -21.28 -7.91 10.95
C MET A 979 -19.80 -8.22 11.17
N ILE A 980 -18.97 -8.18 10.12
CA ILE A 980 -17.52 -8.30 10.22
C ILE A 980 -16.96 -7.15 11.07
N ASP A 981 -17.41 -5.90 10.88
CA ASP A 981 -16.99 -4.77 11.72
C ASP A 981 -17.37 -4.95 13.19
N TYR A 982 -18.57 -5.51 13.46
CA TYR A 982 -18.96 -5.90 14.82
C TYR A 982 -18.03 -6.95 15.41
N TYR A 983 -17.69 -8.01 14.67
CA TYR A 983 -16.76 -9.03 15.14
C TYR A 983 -15.34 -8.51 15.32
N ARG A 984 -14.92 -7.58 14.47
CA ARG A 984 -13.67 -6.83 14.61
C ARG A 984 -13.70 -5.83 15.76
N GLY A 985 -14.85 -5.58 16.40
CA GLY A 985 -15.02 -4.58 17.45
C GLY A 985 -14.78 -3.14 16.98
N ILE A 986 -15.05 -2.88 15.70
CA ILE A 986 -14.99 -1.55 15.07
C ILE A 986 -16.32 -0.82 15.26
N ALA A 987 -17.44 -1.55 15.17
CA ALA A 987 -18.79 -1.01 15.28
C ALA A 987 -19.66 -1.85 16.23
N GLU A 988 -20.78 -1.28 16.68
CA GLU A 988 -21.80 -2.03 17.38
C GLU A 988 -22.49 -3.04 16.45
N LYS A 989 -23.21 -4.01 17.04
CA LYS A 989 -23.93 -4.99 16.26
C LYS A 989 -24.96 -4.27 15.38
N PRO A 990 -24.95 -4.45 14.05
CA PRO A 990 -25.92 -3.80 13.19
C PRO A 990 -27.34 -4.31 13.53
N ALA A 991 -28.32 -3.41 13.44
CA ALA A 991 -29.72 -3.80 13.45
C ALA A 991 -30.01 -4.74 12.26
N ASP A 992 -30.93 -5.68 12.47
CA ASP A 992 -31.35 -6.59 11.43
C ASP A 992 -32.00 -5.80 10.27
N PRO A 993 -31.68 -6.12 9.00
CA PRO A 993 -32.23 -5.39 7.87
C PRO A 993 -33.75 -5.46 7.85
N VAL A 994 -34.40 -4.33 7.59
CA VAL A 994 -35.85 -4.27 7.46
C VAL A 994 -36.25 -4.72 6.04
N PRO A 995 -37.14 -5.71 5.89
CA PRO A 995 -37.65 -6.10 4.58
C PRO A 995 -38.34 -4.92 3.92
N ASN A 996 -37.88 -4.51 2.74
CA ASN A 996 -38.53 -3.44 2.01
C ASN A 996 -39.81 -3.96 1.35
N ARG A 997 -40.93 -3.93 2.09
CA ARG A 997 -42.24 -4.43 1.65
C ARG A 997 -42.84 -3.67 0.46
N GLU A 998 -42.26 -2.54 0.06
CA GLU A 998 -42.69 -1.72 -1.08
C GLU A 998 -41.86 -1.95 -2.36
N ARG A 999 -40.87 -2.86 -2.34
CA ARG A 999 -40.08 -3.14 -3.54
C ARG A 999 -40.87 -3.99 -4.53
N LYS A 1000 -41.16 -3.38 -5.69
CA LYS A 1000 -41.63 -4.08 -6.90
C LYS A 1000 -40.68 -5.23 -7.22
N THR A 1001 -41.20 -6.43 -7.45
CA THR A 1001 -40.38 -7.57 -7.90
C THR A 1001 -39.74 -7.28 -9.26
N ALA A 1002 -38.69 -8.02 -9.63
CA ALA A 1002 -38.10 -7.90 -10.97
C ALA A 1002 -39.14 -8.13 -12.08
N ALA A 1003 -40.13 -8.99 -11.82
CA ALA A 1003 -41.28 -9.21 -12.69
C ALA A 1003 -42.19 -7.98 -12.77
N GLU A 1004 -42.46 -7.28 -11.67
CA GLU A 1004 -43.22 -6.02 -11.65
C GLU A 1004 -42.51 -4.88 -12.40
N ALA A 1005 -41.20 -4.73 -12.22
CA ALA A 1005 -40.41 -3.73 -12.94
C ALA A 1005 -40.31 -4.05 -14.44
N THR A 1006 -40.20 -5.33 -14.79
CA THR A 1006 -40.19 -5.80 -16.19
C THR A 1006 -41.55 -5.59 -16.85
N LEU A 1007 -42.64 -5.89 -16.13
CA LEU A 1007 -44.00 -5.64 -16.60
C LEU A 1007 -44.20 -4.15 -16.87
N GLU A 1008 -43.82 -3.27 -15.96
CA GLU A 1008 -43.97 -1.81 -16.12
C GLU A 1008 -43.14 -1.27 -17.30
N ARG A 1009 -41.94 -1.80 -17.53
CA ARG A 1009 -41.10 -1.46 -18.69
C ARG A 1009 -41.74 -1.91 -20.00
N LEU A 1010 -42.25 -3.14 -20.06
CA LEU A 1010 -42.89 -3.70 -21.24
C LEU A 1010 -44.24 -3.03 -21.52
N GLU A 1011 -44.99 -2.64 -20.49
CA GLU A 1011 -46.23 -1.86 -20.62
C GLU A 1011 -45.95 -0.48 -21.21
N LYS A 1012 -44.86 0.16 -20.77
CA LYS A 1012 -44.42 1.44 -21.33
C LYS A 1012 -43.97 1.31 -22.78
N MET A 1013 -43.18 0.27 -23.11
CA MET A 1013 -42.78 -0.01 -24.50
C MET A 1013 -43.98 -0.32 -25.40
N HIS A 1014 -44.98 -1.07 -24.91
CA HIS A 1014 -46.21 -1.34 -25.65
C HIS A 1014 -47.05 -0.09 -25.86
N ALA A 1015 -47.08 0.83 -24.88
CA ALA A 1015 -47.77 2.11 -25.00
C ALA A 1015 -47.09 3.07 -26.00
N ASP A 1016 -45.76 3.07 -26.04
CA ASP A 1016 -44.98 3.97 -26.88
C ASP A 1016 -44.81 3.46 -28.33
N GLN A 1017 -44.75 2.14 -28.54
CA GLN A 1017 -44.38 1.50 -29.82
C GLN A 1017 -45.44 0.52 -30.38
N GLY A 1018 -46.53 0.27 -29.66
CA GLY A 1018 -47.63 -0.57 -30.13
C GLY A 1018 -47.34 -2.08 -30.12
N GLN A 1019 -48.22 -2.85 -30.80
CA GLN A 1019 -48.19 -4.32 -30.81
C GLN A 1019 -46.95 -4.93 -31.50
N ASP A 1020 -46.26 -4.17 -32.35
CA ASP A 1020 -45.08 -4.66 -33.09
C ASP A 1020 -43.83 -4.82 -32.21
N ALA A 1021 -43.79 -4.15 -31.04
CA ALA A 1021 -42.65 -4.20 -30.11
C ALA A 1021 -42.86 -5.18 -28.95
N VAL A 1022 -44.11 -5.35 -28.47
CA VAL A 1022 -44.46 -6.28 -27.39
C VAL A 1022 -45.85 -6.86 -27.65
N ALA A 1023 -45.95 -8.19 -27.80
CA ALA A 1023 -47.23 -8.87 -28.00
C ALA A 1023 -48.11 -8.79 -26.74
N LYS A 1024 -49.40 -8.53 -26.92
CA LYS A 1024 -50.37 -8.35 -25.82
C LYS A 1024 -50.49 -9.58 -24.92
N GLU A 1025 -50.37 -10.77 -25.50
CA GLU A 1025 -50.43 -12.06 -24.78
C GLU A 1025 -49.25 -12.23 -23.80
N VAL A 1026 -48.08 -11.68 -24.12
CA VAL A 1026 -46.90 -11.70 -23.24
C VAL A 1026 -47.11 -10.81 -22.01
N LEU A 1027 -47.72 -9.64 -22.19
CA LEU A 1027 -48.09 -8.74 -21.09
C LEU A 1027 -49.17 -9.36 -20.19
N GLU A 1028 -50.16 -10.04 -20.75
CA GLU A 1028 -51.21 -10.70 -19.99
C GLU A 1028 -50.67 -11.90 -19.18
N THR A 1029 -49.73 -12.65 -19.74
CA THR A 1029 -49.06 -13.75 -19.04
C THR A 1029 -48.19 -13.22 -17.91
N LEU A 1030 -47.36 -12.20 -18.16
CA LEU A 1030 -46.54 -11.58 -17.11
C LEU A 1030 -47.37 -10.95 -15.99
N ARG A 1031 -48.53 -10.37 -16.31
CA ARG A 1031 -49.49 -9.87 -15.31
C ARG A 1031 -50.03 -10.97 -14.42
N ALA A 1032 -50.35 -12.13 -15.00
CA ALA A 1032 -50.83 -13.28 -14.26
C ALA A 1032 -49.73 -13.85 -13.34
N ASP A 1033 -48.49 -13.93 -13.84
CA ASP A 1033 -47.35 -14.40 -13.06
C ASP A 1033 -47.01 -13.45 -11.90
N VAL A 1034 -47.02 -12.13 -12.15
CA VAL A 1034 -46.83 -11.10 -11.11
C VAL A 1034 -47.95 -11.16 -10.06
N ALA A 1035 -49.20 -11.41 -10.47
CA ALA A 1035 -50.32 -11.55 -9.55
C ALA A 1035 -50.22 -12.82 -8.70
N ALA A 1036 -49.78 -13.95 -9.29
CA ALA A 1036 -49.56 -15.20 -8.58
C ALA A 1036 -48.39 -15.10 -7.58
N GLU A 1037 -47.29 -14.43 -7.94
CA GLU A 1037 -46.18 -14.14 -7.02
C GLU A 1037 -46.66 -13.31 -5.81
N LYS A 1038 -47.54 -12.32 -6.02
CA LYS A 1038 -48.13 -11.54 -4.91
C LYS A 1038 -49.02 -12.38 -4.00
N GLU A 1039 -49.77 -13.35 -4.52
CA GLU A 1039 -50.56 -14.27 -3.69
C GLU A 1039 -49.70 -15.25 -2.88
N THR A 1040 -48.52 -15.61 -3.38
CA THR A 1040 -47.57 -16.50 -2.67
C THR A 1040 -46.70 -15.76 -1.64
N ALA A 1041 -46.61 -14.44 -1.73
CA ALA A 1041 -45.81 -13.58 -0.84
C ALA A 1041 -46.60 -13.02 0.36
N LEU A 1042 -47.93 -13.21 0.39
CA LEU A 1042 -48.84 -12.97 1.53
C LEU A 1042 -48.89 -14.21 2.44
#